data_AF-A0A7X1E9W5-F1
#
_entry.id   AF-A0A7X1E9W5-F1
#
_cell.length_a   1.000
_cell.length_b   1.000
_cell.length_c   1.000
_cell.angle_alpha   90.00
_cell.angle_beta   90.00
_cell.angle_gamma   90.00
#
_symmetry.space_group_name_H-M   'P 1'
#
loop_
_entity.id
_entity.type
_entity.pdbx_description
1 polymer ?
#
loop_
_entity_poly.entity_id
_entity_poly.type
_entity_poly.pdbx_seq_one_letter_code
_entity_poly.pdbx_strand_id
1 'polypeptide(L)'
;MFRQLSHLLRTLRIETYRMRALSPLAILVAISLGFSAEQNMATTYSLEFDSSSYQDKEQTIDGITIAYRAFEDIVYVANPANPDRQKLNIFVPLSYYDNTKSGKFDLHSAPIFLPNDVGGYMPAAAGEPGPGWNSPMNAAFYALSEGYVVAYPGVRGRTEENGKAPAAIVDLKAAVRYLRYNDKTIPGDSEKVISNGTSAGGALSALLAATGNNSDYSAFLDELGAAPARDDIYAASAYCPITNLDNSDTAYEWLFNGYNEFEHMRFTRSADGSRVGEKVSSTLDDSQIDLSNELAALFPAYLNSLHLEDGHGNALTLEADGTGSFADHVKQYVIDSAQTALSDGVSLDKIKWIELQDGKVADIDFPAYVAYATRKKTPPAFDSTKLDTPENQLFGNKQNEYQHFTRFSLSHGTEGSSLAAADRIKLMNPMNYIGTETSDTAPFWRIRHGAIDRDTSLAIPVILATRLRNTGYEVDFTLPWDVPHSGDYDLPQLFNWIEKVTGANEASASKPLFEKQFSLNLEATQMLISAAQSKAEQMGAKISAAVVDRSGNLIAFERMDGASLVTIEVAIGKANTAAQLGAPSSLFENMINEGQTAMLTVPGIVPLQGGIPIYHQGSLAGAIGISGSSGENDNLIASEAASFFAE
;
A
#
# COMPACT_ATOMS: atom_id res chain seq x y z
N MET A 1 67.96 61.07 19.30
CA MET A 1 68.60 62.38 19.08
C MET A 1 67.47 63.43 19.03
N PHE A 2 67.28 64.22 20.11
CA PHE A 2 66.29 65.33 20.27
C PHE A 2 64.79 65.00 20.06
N ARG A 3 63.83 65.27 20.96
CA ARG A 3 63.78 65.77 22.38
C ARG A 3 62.65 64.98 23.09
N GLN A 4 62.83 64.44 24.30
CA GLN A 4 62.50 65.07 25.62
C GLN A 4 61.06 65.62 25.71
N LEU A 5 60.23 65.29 26.72
CA LEU A 5 60.37 64.51 27.98
C LEU A 5 59.17 63.50 28.04
N SER A 6 58.69 62.80 29.10
CA SER A 6 58.94 62.57 30.56
C SER A 6 58.00 61.41 30.99
N HIS A 7 58.24 60.53 31.97
CA HIS A 7 59.41 60.24 32.84
C HIS A 7 59.45 58.71 33.17
N LEU A 8 59.49 58.30 34.45
CA LEU A 8 59.65 56.90 34.92
C LEU A 8 59.22 56.73 36.39
N LEU A 9 58.80 55.50 36.78
CA LEU A 9 58.91 54.76 38.09
C LEU A 9 57.67 53.84 38.25
N ARG A 10 57.64 52.66 38.91
CA ARG A 10 58.54 51.52 39.26
C ARG A 10 57.76 50.69 40.32
N THR A 11 57.59 49.37 40.16
CA THR A 11 57.39 48.31 41.22
C THR A 11 56.31 48.51 42.32
N LEU A 12 55.44 47.54 42.65
CA LEU A 12 55.78 46.26 43.32
C LEU A 12 54.58 45.25 43.36
N ARG A 13 54.79 44.05 43.89
CA ARG A 13 53.76 43.02 44.26
C ARG A 13 53.33 43.16 45.74
N ILE A 14 52.19 42.58 46.15
CA ILE A 14 52.01 41.58 47.27
C ILE A 14 50.55 41.49 47.80
N GLU A 15 50.03 40.26 47.82
CA GLU A 15 49.10 39.54 48.74
C GLU A 15 47.90 40.15 49.50
N THR A 16 46.81 39.35 49.55
CA THR A 16 45.76 39.20 50.60
C THR A 16 44.78 40.37 50.83
N TYR A 17 43.54 40.18 51.33
CA TYR A 17 42.98 39.13 52.20
C TYR A 17 41.51 38.78 51.84
N ARG A 18 40.98 37.63 52.30
CA ARG A 18 39.53 37.29 52.19
C ARG A 18 38.73 37.77 53.41
N MET A 19 37.59 38.42 53.20
CA MET A 19 36.48 38.41 54.18
C MET A 19 35.11 38.47 53.48
N ARG A 20 34.02 38.18 54.21
CA ARG A 20 32.70 37.81 53.66
C ARG A 20 31.62 38.88 53.91
N ALA A 21 30.62 38.89 53.01
CA ALA A 21 29.32 39.56 53.11
C ALA A 21 29.36 41.11 53.07
N LEU A 22 28.32 41.83 52.62
CA LEU A 22 26.94 41.45 52.27
C LEU A 22 26.58 41.87 50.82
N SER A 23 25.59 41.22 50.21
CA SER A 23 24.87 41.70 49.03
C SER A 23 23.80 42.75 49.43
N PRO A 24 23.43 43.67 48.52
CA PRO A 24 22.28 43.35 47.67
C PRO A 24 22.47 43.63 46.17
N LEU A 25 21.61 42.98 45.37
CA LEU A 25 21.36 43.24 43.95
C LEU A 25 20.95 44.71 43.75
N ALA A 26 21.43 45.45 42.74
CA ALA A 26 20.76 45.70 41.44
C ALA A 26 21.34 47.03 40.85
N ILE A 27 21.35 47.38 39.55
CA ILE A 27 20.94 46.70 38.30
C ILE A 27 21.67 47.36 37.09
N LEU A 28 21.87 46.62 35.98
CA LEU A 28 22.23 47.06 34.60
C LEU A 28 23.43 48.02 34.34
N VAL A 29 24.47 47.51 33.64
CA VAL A 29 24.79 47.83 32.22
C VAL A 29 26.17 47.21 31.83
N ALA A 30 26.23 46.64 30.62
CA ALA A 30 27.42 46.30 29.82
C ALA A 30 28.62 45.59 30.49
N ILE A 31 28.71 44.28 30.26
CA ILE A 31 29.98 43.64 29.86
C ILE A 31 29.74 42.98 28.50
N SER A 32 30.53 43.36 27.50
CA SER A 32 30.54 42.79 26.16
C SER A 32 31.85 42.05 25.90
N LEU A 33 31.90 41.27 24.81
CA LEU A 33 33.10 40.57 24.30
C LEU A 33 33.63 39.44 25.23
N GLY A 34 32.97 38.29 25.17
CA GLY A 34 33.38 37.09 25.92
C GLY A 34 32.77 35.76 25.46
N PHE A 35 32.14 35.71 24.27
CA PHE A 35 31.66 34.46 23.67
C PHE A 35 32.48 34.13 22.43
N SER A 36 33.13 32.96 22.44
CA SER A 36 33.59 32.31 21.22
C SER A 36 32.36 31.96 20.37
N ALA A 37 32.49 32.07 19.05
CA ALA A 37 31.56 31.38 18.17
C ALA A 37 31.86 29.88 18.26
N GLU A 38 30.98 29.13 18.92
CA GLU A 38 30.89 27.69 18.67
C GLU A 38 30.46 27.53 17.21
N GLN A 39 31.38 27.10 16.35
CA GLN A 39 31.00 26.57 15.06
C GLN A 39 30.30 25.24 15.33
N ASN A 40 29.00 25.18 15.04
CA ASN A 40 28.30 23.90 14.91
C ASN A 40 29.02 23.08 13.85
N MET A 41 29.90 22.17 14.26
CA MET A 41 30.34 21.10 13.37
C MET A 41 29.11 20.25 13.08
N ALA A 42 28.76 20.11 11.80
CA ALA A 42 27.70 19.21 11.40
C ALA A 42 28.08 17.79 11.87
N THR A 43 27.16 17.10 12.54
CA THR A 43 27.37 15.71 12.94
C THR A 43 27.44 14.86 11.68
N THR A 44 28.63 14.44 11.28
CA THR A 44 28.80 13.42 10.25
C THR A 44 28.45 12.06 10.83
N TYR A 45 27.50 11.36 10.22
CA TYR A 45 27.03 10.04 10.65
C TYR A 45 27.91 8.93 10.06
N SER A 46 28.02 7.81 10.79
CA SER A 46 28.69 6.61 10.27
C SER A 46 27.79 5.91 9.26
N LEU A 47 28.40 5.36 8.20
CA LEU A 47 27.71 4.51 7.23
C LEU A 47 27.92 3.01 7.48
N GLU A 48 28.68 2.64 8.52
CA GLU A 48 28.85 1.26 8.96
C GLU A 48 27.64 0.83 9.82
N PHE A 49 27.03 -0.30 9.46
CA PHE A 49 25.88 -0.85 10.18
C PHE A 49 26.28 -1.52 11.50
N ASP A 50 25.74 -1.00 12.61
CA ASP A 50 25.91 -1.58 13.96
C ASP A 50 24.93 -2.75 14.18
N SER A 51 25.39 -3.96 13.88
CA SER A 51 24.64 -5.20 14.11
C SER A 51 24.43 -5.55 15.59
N SER A 52 24.88 -4.73 16.54
CA SER A 52 24.66 -4.91 17.99
C SER A 52 23.56 -4.01 18.56
N SER A 53 23.17 -2.95 17.85
CA SER A 53 22.13 -2.01 18.28
C SER A 53 20.74 -2.45 17.79
N TYR A 54 20.11 -3.38 18.49
CA TYR A 54 18.81 -3.96 18.11
C TYR A 54 17.84 -4.15 19.29
N GLN A 55 16.57 -4.37 18.95
CA GLN A 55 15.53 -4.86 19.88
C GLN A 55 14.81 -6.07 19.26
N ASP A 56 14.62 -7.14 20.02
CA ASP A 56 13.79 -8.27 19.62
C ASP A 56 12.33 -7.99 20.04
N LYS A 57 11.41 -8.01 19.07
CA LYS A 57 9.98 -7.66 19.20
C LYS A 57 9.09 -8.85 18.78
N GLU A 58 7.88 -8.93 19.32
CA GLU A 58 6.86 -9.93 18.97
C GLU A 58 5.49 -9.25 18.81
N GLN A 59 4.68 -9.68 17.84
CA GLN A 59 3.44 -8.99 17.46
C GLN A 59 2.27 -9.95 17.17
N THR A 60 1.39 -10.03 18.18
CA THR A 60 0.09 -10.74 18.31
C THR A 60 -1.13 -10.25 17.52
N ILE A 61 -1.24 -10.39 16.18
CA ILE A 61 -2.39 -9.79 15.44
C ILE A 61 -3.07 -10.74 14.44
N ASP A 62 -4.41 -10.77 14.46
CA ASP A 62 -5.30 -11.62 13.65
C ASP A 62 -4.94 -13.12 13.64
N GLY A 63 -4.34 -13.60 14.74
CA GLY A 63 -3.85 -14.97 14.89
C GLY A 63 -2.47 -15.23 14.29
N ILE A 64 -1.88 -14.25 13.60
CA ILE A 64 -0.52 -14.29 13.07
C ILE A 64 0.43 -13.70 14.12
N THR A 65 1.27 -14.55 14.72
CA THR A 65 2.41 -14.11 15.54
C THR A 65 3.63 -13.96 14.63
N ILE A 66 4.20 -12.77 14.56
CA ILE A 66 5.58 -12.58 14.06
C ILE A 66 6.51 -12.21 15.21
N ALA A 67 7.68 -12.83 15.26
CA ALA A 67 8.79 -12.45 16.11
C ALA A 67 9.95 -11.98 15.21
N TYR A 68 10.47 -10.78 15.46
CA TYR A 68 11.45 -10.14 14.59
C TYR A 68 12.46 -9.32 15.39
N ARG A 69 13.68 -9.23 14.86
CA ARG A 69 14.70 -8.29 15.30
C ARG A 69 14.53 -6.98 14.56
N ALA A 70 14.45 -5.88 15.30
CA ALA A 70 14.37 -4.52 14.78
C ALA A 70 15.69 -3.77 15.02
N PHE A 71 16.22 -3.15 13.97
CA PHE A 71 17.31 -2.17 14.01
C PHE A 71 16.72 -0.83 13.55
N GLU A 72 16.72 0.19 14.39
CA GLU A 72 15.85 1.37 14.24
C GLU A 72 16.64 2.69 14.33
N ASP A 73 16.06 3.78 13.82
CA ASP A 73 16.66 5.12 13.80
C ASP A 73 17.99 5.24 13.00
N ILE A 74 18.29 4.30 12.10
CA ILE A 74 19.56 4.25 11.35
C ILE A 74 19.65 5.39 10.33
N VAL A 75 20.52 6.37 10.56
CA VAL A 75 20.76 7.45 9.58
C VAL A 75 21.59 6.92 8.40
N TYR A 76 21.00 6.84 7.22
CA TYR A 76 21.57 6.14 6.05
C TYR A 76 22.46 7.00 5.13
N VAL A 77 22.75 8.25 5.52
CA VAL A 77 23.62 9.20 4.81
C VAL A 77 24.57 9.91 5.77
N ALA A 78 25.79 10.22 5.34
CA ALA A 78 26.79 10.81 6.24
C ALA A 78 26.45 12.27 6.62
N ASN A 79 25.83 13.02 5.72
CA ASN A 79 25.45 14.43 5.87
C ASN A 79 23.94 14.60 5.59
N PRO A 80 23.05 14.16 6.50
CA PRO A 80 21.60 14.28 6.29
C PRO A 80 21.19 15.76 6.25
N ALA A 81 20.46 16.12 5.20
CA ALA A 81 19.76 17.41 5.13
C ALA A 81 18.61 17.48 6.15
N ASN A 82 17.98 16.34 6.49
CA ASN A 82 16.97 16.21 7.53
C ASN A 82 17.15 14.87 8.30
N PRO A 83 17.90 14.82 9.42
CA PRO A 83 18.17 13.58 10.16
C PRO A 83 16.94 12.96 10.83
N ASP A 84 15.83 13.68 10.97
CA ASP A 84 14.57 13.12 11.48
C ASP A 84 13.73 12.43 10.38
N ARG A 85 14.11 12.60 9.11
CA ARG A 85 13.51 11.90 7.95
C ARG A 85 14.42 10.86 7.36
N GLN A 86 15.71 11.17 7.21
CA GLN A 86 16.68 10.32 6.51
C GLN A 86 17.19 9.20 7.43
N LYS A 87 16.23 8.43 7.94
CA LYS A 87 16.36 7.26 8.82
C LYS A 87 15.83 6.02 8.14
N LEU A 88 16.39 4.87 8.47
CA LEU A 88 16.01 3.55 8.01
C LEU A 88 15.74 2.67 9.22
N ASN A 89 14.63 1.95 9.21
CA ASN A 89 14.42 0.83 10.11
C ASN A 89 14.58 -0.48 9.32
N ILE A 90 15.21 -1.49 9.92
CA ILE A 90 15.40 -2.82 9.33
C ILE A 90 14.80 -3.86 10.26
N PHE A 91 13.95 -4.73 9.72
CA PHE A 91 13.25 -5.77 10.45
C PHE A 91 13.57 -7.14 9.86
N VAL A 92 13.94 -8.10 10.71
CA VAL A 92 14.46 -9.41 10.31
C VAL A 92 13.73 -10.51 11.09
N PRO A 93 13.16 -11.54 10.43
CA PRO A 93 12.54 -12.67 11.12
C PRO A 93 13.48 -13.29 12.16
N LEU A 94 13.04 -13.41 13.42
CA LEU A 94 13.93 -13.76 14.53
C LEU A 94 14.48 -15.20 14.40
N SER A 95 13.73 -16.08 13.75
CA SER A 95 14.12 -17.46 13.41
C SER A 95 15.40 -17.57 12.59
N TYR A 96 15.84 -16.50 11.92
CA TYR A 96 17.11 -16.48 11.17
C TYR A 96 18.36 -16.43 12.07
N TYR A 97 18.19 -16.18 13.37
CA TYR A 97 19.27 -16.23 14.36
C TYR A 97 19.37 -17.57 15.12
N ASP A 98 18.36 -18.45 15.01
CA ASP A 98 18.28 -19.71 15.76
C ASP A 98 19.19 -20.84 15.22
N ASN A 99 20.01 -20.56 14.19
CA ASN A 99 20.96 -21.48 13.55
C ASN A 99 20.35 -22.74 12.91
N THR A 100 19.02 -22.88 12.89
CA THR A 100 18.29 -23.94 12.18
C THR A 100 17.73 -23.42 10.86
N LYS A 101 18.19 -23.94 9.71
CA LYS A 101 17.54 -23.67 8.43
C LYS A 101 16.17 -24.36 8.38
N SER A 102 15.11 -23.58 8.57
CA SER A 102 13.72 -23.98 8.35
C SER A 102 12.91 -22.80 7.83
N GLY A 103 12.41 -22.90 6.60
CA GLY A 103 11.69 -21.82 5.91
C GLY A 103 12.13 -21.68 4.45
N LYS A 104 11.56 -20.68 3.76
CA LYS A 104 11.84 -20.36 2.34
C LYS A 104 13.24 -19.77 2.14
N PHE A 105 13.73 -19.03 3.12
CA PHE A 105 15.00 -18.29 3.09
C PHE A 105 15.75 -18.39 4.43
N ASP A 106 16.95 -17.81 4.47
CA ASP A 106 17.76 -17.59 5.67
C ASP A 106 18.31 -16.15 5.75
N LEU A 107 19.10 -15.89 6.80
CA LEU A 107 19.70 -14.59 7.14
C LEU A 107 20.45 -13.87 6.00
N HIS A 108 20.88 -14.57 4.94
CA HIS A 108 21.63 -13.98 3.82
C HIS A 108 21.04 -14.32 2.43
N SER A 109 19.86 -14.93 2.39
CA SER A 109 19.16 -15.28 1.14
C SER A 109 17.72 -14.76 1.06
N ALA A 110 17.21 -14.20 2.16
CA ALA A 110 15.92 -13.54 2.22
C ALA A 110 15.93 -12.24 1.37
N PRO A 111 15.04 -12.09 0.37
CA PRO A 111 14.92 -10.83 -0.36
C PRO A 111 14.54 -9.68 0.57
N ILE A 112 15.05 -8.48 0.26
CA ILE A 112 14.80 -7.27 1.05
C ILE A 112 13.61 -6.52 0.46
N PHE A 113 12.48 -6.56 1.16
CA PHE A 113 11.28 -5.78 0.84
C PHE A 113 11.46 -4.33 1.32
N LEU A 114 11.31 -3.37 0.40
CA LEU A 114 11.59 -1.94 0.60
C LEU A 114 10.32 -1.09 0.40
N PRO A 115 9.35 -1.11 1.35
CA PRO A 115 8.15 -0.28 1.29
C PRO A 115 8.43 1.20 1.59
N ASN A 116 7.56 2.10 1.12
CA ASN A 116 7.62 3.53 1.45
C ASN A 116 6.22 4.17 1.58
N ASP A 117 6.04 5.04 2.58
CA ASP A 117 4.75 5.62 2.97
C ASP A 117 4.44 6.98 2.30
N VAL A 118 5.02 7.27 1.13
CA VAL A 118 4.88 8.59 0.48
C VAL A 118 3.50 8.77 -0.16
N GLY A 119 2.58 9.35 0.60
CA GLY A 119 1.29 9.84 0.08
C GLY A 119 1.41 11.24 -0.52
N GLY A 120 1.01 11.42 -1.79
CA GLY A 120 0.92 12.74 -2.44
C GLY A 120 2.19 13.60 -2.33
N TYR A 121 3.36 12.98 -2.48
CA TYR A 121 4.71 13.57 -2.38
C TYR A 121 5.05 14.26 -1.04
N MET A 122 4.29 13.97 0.02
CA MET A 122 4.61 14.40 1.39
C MET A 122 5.85 13.66 1.93
N PRO A 123 6.59 14.23 2.90
CA PRO A 123 7.64 13.50 3.62
C PRO A 123 7.05 12.29 4.37
N ALA A 124 7.82 11.22 4.47
CA ALA A 124 7.51 10.02 5.24
C ALA A 124 8.54 9.79 6.35
N ALA A 125 8.11 9.25 7.50
CA ALA A 125 9.03 8.75 8.51
C ALA A 125 9.54 7.35 8.11
N ALA A 126 10.57 6.85 8.80
CA ALA A 126 10.90 5.43 8.73
C ALA A 126 9.72 4.63 9.31
N GLY A 127 9.25 3.62 8.58
CA GLY A 127 8.07 2.85 8.97
C GLY A 127 8.39 1.69 9.93
N GLU A 128 7.34 1.07 10.45
CA GLU A 128 7.38 -0.10 11.33
C GLU A 128 6.32 -1.13 10.89
N PRO A 129 6.53 -2.44 11.11
CA PRO A 129 5.48 -3.44 10.86
C PRO A 129 4.32 -3.26 11.85
N GLY A 130 3.09 -3.22 11.35
CA GLY A 130 1.91 -2.99 12.20
C GLY A 130 0.69 -2.52 11.42
N PRO A 131 -0.20 -1.72 12.03
CA PRO A 131 -1.47 -1.31 11.42
C PRO A 131 -1.36 -0.65 10.05
N GLY A 132 -2.19 -1.11 9.12
CA GLY A 132 -2.36 -0.49 7.81
C GLY A 132 -3.33 0.70 7.87
N TRP A 133 -3.37 1.51 6.81
CA TRP A 133 -4.34 2.61 6.69
C TRP A 133 -5.76 2.08 6.43
N ASN A 134 -5.91 1.15 5.47
CA ASN A 134 -7.19 0.55 5.04
C ASN A 134 -7.19 -0.99 5.11
N SER A 135 -6.18 -1.57 5.77
CA SER A 135 -5.99 -3.01 6.00
C SER A 135 -5.72 -3.19 7.49
N PRO A 136 -6.07 -4.33 8.12
CA PRO A 136 -5.66 -4.62 9.49
C PRO A 136 -4.17 -4.35 9.70
N MET A 137 -3.30 -4.98 8.90
CA MET A 137 -1.84 -4.82 8.94
C MET A 137 -1.29 -4.25 7.62
N ASN A 138 -0.10 -3.65 7.68
CA ASN A 138 0.64 -3.11 6.54
C ASN A 138 1.50 -4.18 5.83
N ALA A 139 1.99 -3.86 4.62
CA ALA A 139 2.78 -4.79 3.83
C ALA A 139 4.08 -5.25 4.54
N ALA A 140 4.66 -4.42 5.40
CA ALA A 140 5.84 -4.78 6.19
C ALA A 140 5.59 -5.94 7.17
N PHE A 141 4.45 -5.94 7.87
CA PHE A 141 4.05 -7.04 8.76
C PHE A 141 3.91 -8.37 7.98
N TYR A 142 3.18 -8.35 6.85
CA TYR A 142 3.01 -9.55 6.04
C TYR A 142 4.31 -10.01 5.38
N ALA A 143 5.18 -9.09 4.95
CA ALA A 143 6.49 -9.42 4.40
C ALA A 143 7.36 -10.20 5.41
N LEU A 144 7.38 -9.76 6.68
CA LEU A 144 8.04 -10.50 7.76
C LEU A 144 7.44 -11.89 7.98
N SER A 145 6.11 -12.04 7.88
CA SER A 145 5.43 -13.33 8.04
C SER A 145 5.76 -14.34 6.93
N GLU A 146 6.11 -13.86 5.73
CA GLU A 146 6.54 -14.70 4.59
C GLU A 146 8.06 -14.96 4.56
N GLY A 147 8.83 -14.36 5.47
CA GLY A 147 10.28 -14.53 5.57
C GLY A 147 11.11 -13.52 4.78
N TYR A 148 10.55 -12.38 4.37
CA TYR A 148 11.34 -11.29 3.83
C TYR A 148 12.02 -10.50 4.94
N VAL A 149 13.22 -9.96 4.67
CA VAL A 149 13.75 -8.85 5.46
C VAL A 149 13.03 -7.59 5.00
N VAL A 150 12.64 -6.71 5.92
CA VAL A 150 12.02 -5.42 5.57
C VAL A 150 12.98 -4.29 5.88
N ALA A 151 13.23 -3.44 4.88
CA ALA A 151 14.00 -2.21 5.03
C ALA A 151 13.04 -1.03 4.75
N TYR A 152 12.71 -0.24 5.77
CA TYR A 152 11.62 0.75 5.73
C TYR A 152 12.18 2.18 5.85
N PRO A 153 12.66 2.79 4.74
CA PRO A 153 13.28 4.12 4.77
C PRO A 153 12.24 5.24 4.93
N GLY A 154 12.55 6.19 5.82
CA GLY A 154 11.95 7.53 5.80
C GLY A 154 12.62 8.40 4.74
N VAL A 155 11.85 9.36 4.20
CA VAL A 155 12.28 10.25 3.12
C VAL A 155 11.72 11.66 3.29
N ARG A 156 12.46 12.66 2.82
CA ARG A 156 11.99 14.04 2.71
C ARG A 156 10.90 14.17 1.65
N GLY A 157 10.12 15.25 1.70
CA GLY A 157 9.06 15.51 0.72
C GLY A 157 8.60 16.96 0.69
N ARG A 158 7.67 17.29 -0.22
CA ARG A 158 7.43 18.64 -0.78
C ARG A 158 7.15 19.78 0.21
N THR A 159 6.72 19.47 1.43
CA THR A 159 6.43 20.43 2.50
C THR A 159 7.64 20.80 3.35
N GLU A 160 8.80 20.18 3.12
CA GLU A 160 10.06 20.48 3.80
C GLU A 160 10.96 21.32 2.89
N GLU A 161 11.74 22.26 3.44
CA GLU A 161 12.56 23.22 2.68
C GLU A 161 13.56 22.54 1.72
N ASN A 162 14.02 21.35 2.11
CA ASN A 162 14.97 20.49 1.42
C ASN A 162 14.33 19.20 0.86
N GLY A 163 12.99 19.14 0.81
CA GLY A 163 12.22 17.97 0.36
C GLY A 163 11.54 18.13 -1.01
N LYS A 164 11.84 19.21 -1.73
CA LYS A 164 11.42 19.42 -3.13
C LYS A 164 12.06 18.38 -4.07
N ALA A 165 11.49 18.19 -5.27
CA ALA A 165 12.08 17.30 -6.27
C ALA A 165 13.57 17.63 -6.55
N PRO A 166 14.50 16.65 -6.54
CA PRO A 166 14.30 15.19 -6.51
C PRO A 166 14.49 14.52 -5.11
N ALA A 167 14.35 15.25 -4.00
CA ALA A 167 14.79 14.78 -2.68
C ALA A 167 14.29 13.37 -2.26
N ALA A 168 13.01 13.06 -2.45
CA ALA A 168 12.42 11.78 -2.03
C ALA A 168 13.00 10.56 -2.77
N ILE A 169 13.32 10.69 -4.07
CA ILE A 169 13.95 9.60 -4.85
C ILE A 169 15.45 9.48 -4.54
N VAL A 170 16.13 10.61 -4.31
CA VAL A 170 17.53 10.62 -3.84
C VAL A 170 17.65 9.92 -2.48
N ASP A 171 16.69 10.13 -1.59
CA ASP A 171 16.61 9.48 -0.27
C ASP A 171 16.43 7.96 -0.38
N LEU A 172 15.49 7.47 -1.22
CA LEU A 172 15.35 6.03 -1.47
C LEU A 172 16.62 5.42 -2.09
N LYS A 173 17.25 6.09 -3.06
CA LYS A 173 18.52 5.65 -3.66
C LYS A 173 19.62 5.55 -2.60
N ALA A 174 19.75 6.55 -1.73
CA ALA A 174 20.73 6.53 -0.65
C ALA A 174 20.49 5.39 0.35
N ALA A 175 19.23 5.06 0.65
CA ALA A 175 18.89 3.88 1.47
C ALA A 175 19.30 2.55 0.79
N VAL A 176 19.07 2.40 -0.52
CA VAL A 176 19.56 1.22 -1.27
C VAL A 176 21.09 1.14 -1.27
N ARG A 177 21.80 2.26 -1.44
CA ARG A 177 23.26 2.31 -1.32
C ARG A 177 23.74 1.90 0.08
N TYR A 178 23.05 2.34 1.14
CA TYR A 178 23.37 1.97 2.52
C TYR A 178 23.23 0.47 2.76
N LEU A 179 22.14 -0.15 2.26
CA LEU A 179 21.93 -1.61 2.31
C LEU A 179 23.09 -2.34 1.63
N ARG A 180 23.37 -2.02 0.37
CA ARG A 180 24.40 -2.68 -0.46
C ARG A 180 25.83 -2.43 0.01
N TYR A 181 26.12 -1.28 0.62
CA TYR A 181 27.42 -1.00 1.25
C TYR A 181 27.67 -1.91 2.48
N ASN A 182 26.60 -2.28 3.19
CA ASN A 182 26.63 -3.12 4.39
C ASN A 182 26.16 -4.57 4.13
N ASP A 183 26.13 -5.04 2.89
CA ASP A 183 25.68 -6.39 2.46
C ASP A 183 26.29 -7.57 3.27
N LYS A 184 27.47 -7.37 3.85
CA LYS A 184 28.17 -8.38 4.67
C LYS A 184 27.76 -8.41 6.15
N THR A 185 26.97 -7.45 6.60
CA THR A 185 26.59 -7.25 8.02
C THR A 185 25.09 -7.03 8.23
N ILE A 186 24.40 -6.44 7.25
CA ILE A 186 22.94 -6.38 7.19
C ILE A 186 22.39 -7.75 6.77
N PRO A 187 21.35 -8.28 7.46
CA PRO A 187 20.63 -9.47 7.01
C PRO A 187 19.81 -9.23 5.73
N GLY A 188 19.61 -10.30 4.96
CA GLY A 188 18.95 -10.29 3.66
C GLY A 188 19.94 -10.27 2.49
N ASP A 189 19.41 -10.42 1.29
CA ASP A 189 20.15 -10.40 0.02
C ASP A 189 19.99 -9.00 -0.62
N SER A 190 21.05 -8.18 -0.59
CA SER A 190 20.99 -6.80 -1.12
C SER A 190 21.07 -6.71 -2.65
N GLU A 191 21.32 -7.84 -3.34
CA GLU A 191 21.09 -7.97 -4.78
C GLU A 191 19.62 -8.29 -5.10
N LYS A 192 18.80 -8.63 -4.08
CA LYS A 192 17.35 -8.87 -4.16
C LYS A 192 16.52 -7.85 -3.37
N VAL A 193 16.76 -6.56 -3.61
CA VAL A 193 15.88 -5.48 -3.12
C VAL A 193 14.63 -5.38 -4.00
N ILE A 194 13.44 -5.44 -3.40
CA ILE A 194 12.15 -5.22 -4.08
C ILE A 194 11.47 -3.98 -3.47
N SER A 195 11.32 -2.91 -4.24
CA SER A 195 10.61 -1.70 -3.76
C SER A 195 9.09 -1.89 -3.79
N ASN A 196 8.39 -1.31 -2.81
CA ASN A 196 6.93 -1.24 -2.81
C ASN A 196 6.43 0.18 -2.47
N GLY A 197 5.27 0.55 -3.01
CA GLY A 197 4.61 1.80 -2.65
C GLY A 197 3.30 2.02 -3.40
N THR A 198 2.50 2.95 -2.87
CA THR A 198 1.18 3.34 -3.39
C THR A 198 1.19 4.81 -3.81
N SER A 199 0.43 5.19 -4.83
CA SER A 199 0.25 6.60 -5.24
C SER A 199 1.58 7.25 -5.64
N ALA A 200 1.95 8.38 -5.01
CA ALA A 200 3.27 9.00 -5.16
C ALA A 200 4.42 8.08 -4.69
N GLY A 201 4.22 7.24 -3.67
CA GLY A 201 5.18 6.22 -3.24
C GLY A 201 5.29 5.06 -4.24
N GLY A 202 4.22 4.78 -4.98
CA GLY A 202 4.24 3.88 -6.14
C GLY A 202 5.01 4.50 -7.31
N ALA A 203 4.87 5.82 -7.51
CA ALA A 203 5.67 6.57 -8.47
C ALA A 203 7.16 6.59 -8.11
N LEU A 204 7.49 6.71 -6.82
CA LEU A 204 8.88 6.62 -6.33
C LEU A 204 9.45 5.20 -6.43
N SER A 205 8.65 4.16 -6.17
CA SER A 205 9.02 2.75 -6.41
C SER A 205 9.35 2.51 -7.89
N ALA A 206 8.47 2.96 -8.79
CA ALA A 206 8.70 2.89 -10.24
C ALA A 206 9.92 3.74 -10.69
N LEU A 207 10.12 4.92 -10.11
CA LEU A 207 11.24 5.79 -10.46
C LEU A 207 12.59 5.22 -9.97
N LEU A 208 12.63 4.61 -8.78
CA LEU A 208 13.81 3.91 -8.25
C LEU A 208 14.23 2.77 -9.19
N ALA A 209 13.26 1.94 -9.58
CA ALA A 209 13.45 0.84 -10.51
C ALA A 209 13.86 1.28 -11.94
N ALA A 210 13.36 2.41 -12.42
CA ALA A 210 13.70 2.95 -13.74
C ALA A 210 15.10 3.59 -13.83
N THR A 211 15.71 3.96 -12.70
CA THR A 211 16.84 4.89 -12.66
C THR A 211 18.09 4.32 -11.98
N GLY A 212 18.19 3.01 -11.80
CA GLY A 212 19.34 2.38 -11.13
C GLY A 212 20.68 2.89 -11.66
N ASN A 213 21.55 3.33 -10.77
CA ASN A 213 22.90 3.87 -11.05
C ASN A 213 22.97 5.10 -11.98
N ASN A 214 21.84 5.72 -12.33
CA ASN A 214 21.82 6.83 -13.28
C ASN A 214 22.56 8.08 -12.75
N SER A 215 23.45 8.62 -13.57
CA SER A 215 24.35 9.72 -13.20
C SER A 215 23.67 11.05 -12.91
N ASP A 216 22.42 11.26 -13.35
CA ASP A 216 21.67 12.49 -13.05
C ASP A 216 21.47 12.70 -11.53
N TYR A 217 21.47 11.61 -10.76
CA TYR A 217 21.27 11.65 -9.30
C TYR A 217 22.58 11.82 -8.51
N SER A 218 23.76 11.60 -9.13
CA SER A 218 25.04 11.51 -8.42
C SER A 218 25.35 12.74 -7.58
N ALA A 219 25.18 13.95 -8.12
CA ALA A 219 25.50 15.19 -7.39
C ALA A 219 24.70 15.36 -6.09
N PHE A 220 23.43 14.90 -6.06
CA PHE A 220 22.59 14.95 -4.87
C PHE A 220 22.95 13.86 -3.84
N LEU A 221 23.41 12.70 -4.33
CA LEU A 221 23.89 11.60 -3.49
C LEU A 221 25.26 11.92 -2.87
N ASP A 222 26.12 12.60 -3.61
CA ASP A 222 27.40 13.13 -3.15
C ASP A 222 27.22 14.25 -2.11
N GLU A 223 26.24 15.16 -2.32
CA GLU A 223 25.90 16.23 -1.36
C GLU A 223 25.50 15.67 0.01
N LEU A 224 24.68 14.61 0.03
CA LEU A 224 24.29 13.90 1.25
C LEU A 224 25.43 13.05 1.85
N GLY A 225 26.49 12.76 1.10
CA GLY A 225 27.44 11.72 1.48
C GLY A 225 26.75 10.35 1.61
N ALA A 226 25.97 9.95 0.61
CA ALA A 226 25.43 8.61 0.51
C ALA A 226 26.55 7.56 0.37
N ALA A 227 26.27 6.31 0.74
CA ALA A 227 27.29 5.26 0.72
C ALA A 227 27.84 5.00 -0.69
N PRO A 228 29.14 4.66 -0.85
CA PRO A 228 29.78 4.45 -2.15
C PRO A 228 29.45 3.05 -2.72
N ALA A 229 28.17 2.84 -3.01
CA ALA A 229 27.61 1.61 -3.57
C ALA A 229 26.63 1.92 -4.72
N ARG A 230 26.12 0.87 -5.35
CA ARG A 230 25.12 0.92 -6.43
C ARG A 230 23.69 1.10 -5.89
N ASP A 231 22.78 1.62 -6.71
CA ASP A 231 21.37 1.91 -6.36
C ASP A 231 20.32 1.36 -7.35
N ASP A 232 20.73 0.46 -8.24
CA ASP A 232 19.82 -0.49 -8.89
C ASP A 232 19.14 -1.42 -7.87
N ILE A 233 17.95 -1.91 -8.22
CA ILE A 233 17.16 -2.85 -7.43
C ILE A 233 16.66 -4.01 -8.31
N TYR A 234 16.26 -5.11 -7.67
CA TYR A 234 15.89 -6.34 -8.35
C TYR A 234 14.51 -6.28 -9.00
N ALA A 235 13.54 -5.70 -8.30
CA ALA A 235 12.17 -5.66 -8.77
C ALA A 235 11.37 -4.47 -8.20
N ALA A 236 10.31 -4.08 -8.90
CA ALA A 236 9.42 -2.99 -8.50
C ALA A 236 7.99 -3.48 -8.28
N SER A 237 7.40 -3.19 -7.13
CA SER A 237 5.95 -3.21 -6.91
C SER A 237 5.43 -1.77 -6.83
N ALA A 238 4.43 -1.44 -7.64
CA ALA A 238 3.90 -0.09 -7.76
C ALA A 238 2.37 -0.09 -7.90
N TYR A 239 1.69 0.33 -6.84
CA TYR A 239 0.24 0.57 -6.82
C TYR A 239 -0.06 2.02 -7.21
N CYS A 240 -1.00 2.20 -8.14
CA CYS A 240 -1.47 3.47 -8.73
C CYS A 240 -0.36 4.53 -8.91
N PRO A 241 0.74 4.20 -9.62
CA PRO A 241 1.93 5.05 -9.68
C PRO A 241 1.65 6.38 -10.40
N ILE A 242 1.53 7.45 -9.62
CA ILE A 242 1.31 8.84 -10.09
C ILE A 242 2.61 9.39 -10.71
N THR A 243 2.99 8.83 -11.86
CA THR A 243 4.21 9.11 -12.63
C THR A 243 3.89 10.03 -13.81
N ASN A 244 4.92 10.40 -14.59
CA ASN A 244 4.74 11.09 -15.87
C ASN A 244 3.94 12.42 -15.74
N LEU A 245 4.21 13.17 -14.66
CA LEU A 245 3.43 14.35 -14.25
C LEU A 245 3.34 15.40 -15.35
N ASP A 246 4.44 15.64 -16.08
CA ASP A 246 4.57 16.58 -17.19
C ASP A 246 3.67 16.29 -18.39
N ASN A 247 3.09 15.08 -18.47
CA ASN A 247 2.10 14.68 -19.48
C ASN A 247 0.80 14.14 -18.85
N SER A 248 0.66 14.22 -17.51
CA SER A 248 -0.50 13.67 -16.80
C SER A 248 -1.75 14.52 -16.97
N ASP A 249 -1.61 15.84 -17.14
CA ASP A 249 -2.74 16.72 -17.44
C ASP A 249 -3.39 16.39 -18.79
N THR A 250 -2.59 16.25 -19.84
CA THR A 250 -3.11 15.91 -21.18
C THR A 250 -3.69 14.49 -21.20
N ALA A 251 -3.08 13.53 -20.49
CA ALA A 251 -3.63 12.19 -20.32
C ALA A 251 -4.95 12.14 -19.52
N TYR A 252 -5.11 13.02 -18.52
CA TYR A 252 -6.34 13.14 -17.73
C TYR A 252 -7.49 13.71 -18.56
N GLU A 253 -7.20 14.73 -19.35
CA GLU A 253 -8.18 15.38 -20.20
C GLU A 253 -8.51 14.55 -21.46
N TRP A 254 -7.58 13.77 -22.00
CA TRP A 254 -7.92 12.73 -23.00
C TRP A 254 -8.99 11.75 -22.50
N LEU A 255 -8.94 11.37 -21.21
CA LEU A 255 -9.90 10.43 -20.62
C LEU A 255 -11.20 11.12 -20.18
N PHE A 256 -11.14 12.36 -19.66
CA PHE A 256 -12.28 13.02 -19.02
C PHE A 256 -12.78 14.31 -19.72
N ASN A 257 -12.34 14.64 -20.94
CA ASN A 257 -12.92 15.75 -21.71
C ASN A 257 -14.40 15.48 -22.04
N GLY A 258 -15.23 16.52 -21.99
CA GLY A 258 -16.70 16.42 -22.06
C GLY A 258 -17.39 15.92 -20.78
N TYR A 259 -16.67 15.24 -19.88
CA TYR A 259 -17.18 14.81 -18.57
C TYR A 259 -17.05 15.95 -17.55
N ASN A 260 -18.03 16.87 -17.61
CA ASN A 260 -17.99 18.13 -16.87
C ASN A 260 -18.45 18.00 -15.41
N GLU A 261 -19.15 16.93 -15.02
CA GLU A 261 -19.45 16.65 -13.61
C GLU A 261 -18.27 15.94 -12.94
N PHE A 262 -17.83 16.44 -11.78
CA PHE A 262 -16.69 15.91 -11.04
C PHE A 262 -16.96 15.73 -9.55
N GLU A 263 -16.32 14.74 -8.95
CA GLU A 263 -16.57 14.32 -7.57
C GLU A 263 -15.27 14.12 -6.79
N HIS A 264 -15.11 14.84 -5.68
CA HIS A 264 -13.93 14.77 -4.83
C HIS A 264 -14.29 14.59 -3.35
N MET A 265 -13.34 14.10 -2.55
CA MET A 265 -13.50 13.98 -1.11
C MET A 265 -13.01 15.24 -0.41
N ARG A 266 -13.93 16.02 0.16
CA ARG A 266 -13.64 17.15 1.04
C ARG A 266 -13.37 16.62 2.45
N PHE A 267 -12.13 16.67 2.90
CA PHE A 267 -11.77 16.28 4.26
C PHE A 267 -11.89 17.46 5.23
N THR A 268 -12.69 17.27 6.28
CA THR A 268 -12.81 18.18 7.43
C THR A 268 -12.20 17.53 8.68
N ARG A 269 -11.91 18.31 9.73
CA ARG A 269 -11.55 17.77 11.04
C ARG A 269 -12.77 17.75 11.95
N SER A 270 -13.03 16.60 12.56
CA SER A 270 -13.98 16.44 13.67
C SER A 270 -13.47 17.11 14.96
N ALA A 271 -14.37 17.26 15.93
CA ALA A 271 -14.04 17.83 17.25
C ALA A 271 -13.06 16.97 18.08
N ASP A 272 -12.91 15.69 17.76
CA ASP A 272 -11.91 14.76 18.33
C ASP A 272 -10.55 14.80 17.59
N GLY A 273 -10.45 15.58 16.50
CA GLY A 273 -9.27 15.69 15.66
C GLY A 273 -9.20 14.70 14.49
N SER A 274 -10.11 13.72 14.40
CA SER A 274 -10.20 12.77 13.28
C SER A 274 -10.54 13.47 11.95
N ARG A 275 -10.25 12.83 10.82
CA ARG A 275 -10.60 13.31 9.47
C ARG A 275 -11.93 12.70 9.02
N VAL A 276 -12.93 13.52 8.77
CA VAL A 276 -14.19 13.10 8.12
C VAL A 276 -14.15 13.54 6.66
N GLY A 277 -14.27 12.57 5.75
CA GLY A 277 -14.38 12.81 4.32
C GLY A 277 -15.85 12.91 3.89
N GLU A 278 -16.20 14.00 3.22
CA GLU A 278 -17.50 14.23 2.60
C GLU A 278 -17.34 14.18 1.08
N LYS A 279 -18.22 13.44 0.38
CA LYS A 279 -18.22 13.42 -1.09
C LYS A 279 -18.87 14.71 -1.61
N VAL A 280 -18.11 15.51 -2.37
CA VAL A 280 -18.58 16.77 -2.95
C VAL A 280 -18.57 16.65 -4.48
N SER A 281 -19.76 16.68 -5.05
CA SER A 281 -20.00 16.68 -6.50
C SER A 281 -20.21 18.13 -6.98
N SER A 282 -19.64 18.48 -8.14
CA SER A 282 -19.70 19.82 -8.74
C SER A 282 -19.58 19.72 -10.27
N THR A 283 -19.76 20.83 -10.98
CA THR A 283 -19.58 20.92 -12.44
C THR A 283 -18.42 21.86 -12.77
N LEU A 284 -17.71 21.60 -13.88
CA LEU A 284 -16.71 22.51 -14.45
C LEU A 284 -17.36 23.83 -14.91
N ASP A 285 -16.63 24.94 -14.79
CA ASP A 285 -16.99 26.21 -15.43
C ASP A 285 -16.50 26.30 -16.88
N ASP A 286 -16.97 27.31 -17.63
CA ASP A 286 -16.65 27.48 -19.07
C ASP A 286 -15.13 27.56 -19.32
N SER A 287 -14.37 28.20 -18.43
CA SER A 287 -12.91 28.35 -18.54
C SER A 287 -12.20 27.01 -18.30
N GLN A 288 -12.71 26.21 -17.36
CA GLN A 288 -12.26 24.84 -17.15
C GLN A 288 -12.59 23.94 -18.35
N ILE A 289 -13.75 24.11 -18.98
CA ILE A 289 -14.11 23.37 -20.20
C ILE A 289 -13.17 23.73 -21.36
N ASP A 290 -12.84 25.00 -21.56
CA ASP A 290 -11.87 25.43 -22.58
C ASP A 290 -10.47 24.84 -22.31
N LEU A 291 -9.97 24.89 -21.07
CA LEU A 291 -8.69 24.27 -20.68
C LEU A 291 -8.70 22.73 -20.88
N SER A 292 -9.83 22.07 -20.63
CA SER A 292 -10.02 20.63 -20.90
C SER A 292 -9.87 20.32 -22.39
N ASN A 293 -10.53 21.10 -23.25
CA ASN A 293 -10.50 20.93 -24.70
C ASN A 293 -9.07 21.08 -25.26
N GLU A 294 -8.31 22.09 -24.79
CA GLU A 294 -6.93 22.29 -25.24
C GLU A 294 -5.99 21.17 -24.74
N LEU A 295 -6.10 20.75 -23.48
CA LEU A 295 -5.25 19.69 -22.92
C LEU A 295 -5.49 18.33 -23.59
N ALA A 296 -6.75 17.97 -23.88
CA ALA A 296 -7.09 16.72 -24.57
C ALA A 296 -6.47 16.67 -25.98
N ALA A 297 -6.53 17.77 -26.73
CA ALA A 297 -5.98 17.87 -28.09
C ALA A 297 -4.44 17.73 -28.16
N LEU A 298 -3.73 17.91 -27.04
CA LEU A 298 -2.27 17.76 -26.97
C LEU A 298 -1.83 16.30 -26.75
N PHE A 299 -2.69 15.44 -26.19
CA PHE A 299 -2.29 14.08 -25.78
C PHE A 299 -1.92 13.14 -26.94
N PRO A 300 -2.64 13.09 -28.09
CA PRO A 300 -2.30 12.19 -29.19
C PRO A 300 -0.88 12.42 -29.74
N ALA A 301 -0.44 13.69 -29.82
CA ALA A 301 0.90 14.04 -30.28
C ALA A 301 1.99 13.54 -29.32
N TYR A 302 1.74 13.62 -28.01
CA TYR A 302 2.63 13.04 -27.00
C TYR A 302 2.68 11.51 -27.11
N LEU A 303 1.52 10.84 -27.07
CA LEU A 303 1.43 9.38 -27.11
C LEU A 303 2.12 8.81 -28.35
N ASN A 304 1.83 9.34 -29.53
CA ASN A 304 2.43 8.88 -30.80
C ASN A 304 3.95 9.05 -30.85
N SER A 305 4.52 10.00 -30.08
CA SER A 305 5.97 10.24 -29.99
C SER A 305 6.72 9.20 -29.14
N LEU A 306 6.00 8.42 -28.32
CA LEU A 306 6.59 7.35 -27.51
C LEU A 306 6.90 6.09 -28.32
N HIS A 307 6.30 5.96 -29.51
CA HIS A 307 6.40 4.81 -30.42
C HIS A 307 6.14 3.47 -29.69
N LEU A 308 5.01 3.40 -28.99
CA LEU A 308 4.59 2.19 -28.27
C LEU A 308 4.03 1.12 -29.24
N GLU A 309 4.22 -0.14 -28.87
CA GLU A 309 3.70 -1.30 -29.62
C GLU A 309 2.95 -2.26 -28.69
N ASP A 310 1.99 -3.02 -29.23
CA ASP A 310 1.26 -4.06 -28.50
C ASP A 310 2.10 -5.35 -28.33
N GLY A 311 1.50 -6.40 -27.74
CA GLY A 311 2.13 -7.73 -27.58
C GLY A 311 2.36 -8.50 -28.90
N HIS A 312 2.04 -7.91 -30.04
CA HIS A 312 2.20 -8.48 -31.39
C HIS A 312 3.08 -7.61 -32.30
N GLY A 313 3.56 -6.45 -31.85
CA GLY A 313 4.34 -5.50 -32.64
C GLY A 313 3.49 -4.55 -33.50
N ASN A 314 2.20 -4.39 -33.21
CA ASN A 314 1.36 -3.37 -33.84
C ASN A 314 1.56 -2.03 -33.13
N ALA A 315 1.69 -0.95 -33.90
CA ALA A 315 1.82 0.39 -33.33
C ALA A 315 0.56 0.82 -32.56
N LEU A 316 0.75 1.31 -31.34
CA LEU A 316 -0.27 1.86 -30.48
C LEU A 316 -0.29 3.38 -30.62
N THR A 317 -1.30 3.88 -31.35
CA THR A 317 -1.42 5.29 -31.74
C THR A 317 -2.79 5.86 -31.40
N LEU A 318 -2.85 7.19 -31.34
CA LEU A 318 -4.08 7.97 -31.25
C LEU A 318 -4.20 8.93 -32.45
N GLU A 319 -5.41 9.03 -32.98
CA GLU A 319 -5.82 10.04 -33.96
C GLU A 319 -6.06 11.40 -33.27
N ALA A 320 -6.27 12.45 -34.07
CA ALA A 320 -6.43 13.82 -33.58
C ALA A 320 -7.69 14.05 -32.71
N ASP A 321 -8.64 13.11 -32.70
CA ASP A 321 -9.84 13.11 -31.85
C ASP A 321 -9.69 12.25 -30.58
N GLY A 322 -8.52 11.64 -30.36
CA GLY A 322 -8.25 10.77 -29.21
C GLY A 322 -8.74 9.33 -29.37
N THR A 323 -9.29 8.93 -30.51
CA THR A 323 -9.56 7.51 -30.85
C THR A 323 -8.30 6.82 -31.38
N GLY A 324 -8.30 5.48 -31.50
CA GLY A 324 -7.21 4.72 -32.13
C GLY A 324 -6.76 3.50 -31.32
N SER A 325 -5.77 2.77 -31.84
CA SER A 325 -5.32 1.48 -31.28
C SER A 325 -4.82 1.57 -29.82
N PHE A 326 -4.30 2.72 -29.38
CA PHE A 326 -3.97 2.91 -27.97
C PHE A 326 -5.23 3.04 -27.08
N ALA A 327 -6.31 3.67 -27.57
CA ALA A 327 -7.57 3.73 -26.84
C ALA A 327 -8.19 2.32 -26.69
N ASP A 328 -8.16 1.52 -27.76
CA ASP A 328 -8.59 0.12 -27.73
C ASP A 328 -7.72 -0.74 -26.78
N HIS A 329 -6.42 -0.47 -26.68
CA HIS A 329 -5.51 -1.14 -25.73
C HIS A 329 -5.80 -0.78 -24.27
N VAL A 330 -6.14 0.48 -23.97
CA VAL A 330 -6.63 0.89 -22.63
C VAL A 330 -7.98 0.23 -22.33
N LYS A 331 -8.88 0.19 -23.31
CA LYS A 331 -10.20 -0.47 -23.21
C LYS A 331 -10.06 -1.97 -22.92
N GLN A 332 -9.12 -2.67 -23.57
CA GLN A 332 -8.87 -4.09 -23.33
C GLN A 332 -8.48 -4.38 -21.88
N TYR A 333 -7.69 -3.52 -21.23
CA TYR A 333 -7.36 -3.71 -19.80
C TYR A 333 -8.59 -3.60 -18.87
N VAL A 334 -9.63 -2.86 -19.27
CA VAL A 334 -10.90 -2.80 -18.52
C VAL A 334 -11.79 -4.00 -18.83
N ILE A 335 -11.75 -4.54 -20.06
CA ILE A 335 -12.37 -5.83 -20.43
C ILE A 335 -11.75 -6.98 -19.63
N ASP A 336 -10.41 -7.05 -19.56
CA ASP A 336 -9.68 -8.06 -18.80
C ASP A 336 -9.95 -7.96 -17.29
N SER A 337 -10.08 -6.74 -16.78
CA SER A 337 -10.51 -6.45 -15.40
C SER A 337 -11.88 -7.05 -15.10
N ALA A 338 -12.87 -6.73 -15.95
CA ALA A 338 -14.23 -7.22 -15.83
C ALA A 338 -14.32 -8.74 -15.99
N GLN A 339 -13.57 -9.32 -16.95
CA GLN A 339 -13.50 -10.77 -17.14
C GLN A 339 -12.87 -11.48 -15.93
N THR A 340 -11.89 -10.87 -15.26
CA THR A 340 -11.32 -11.41 -14.02
C THR A 340 -12.41 -11.48 -12.94
N ALA A 341 -13.10 -10.36 -12.69
CA ALA A 341 -14.19 -10.30 -11.71
C ALA A 341 -15.34 -11.27 -12.00
N LEU A 342 -15.73 -11.41 -13.27
CA LEU A 342 -16.73 -12.39 -13.70
C LEU A 342 -16.30 -13.84 -13.42
N SER A 343 -15.00 -14.13 -13.57
CA SER A 343 -14.41 -15.44 -13.27
C SER A 343 -14.33 -15.71 -11.76
N ASP A 344 -14.14 -14.66 -10.96
CA ASP A 344 -14.19 -14.69 -9.49
C ASP A 344 -15.63 -14.65 -8.93
N GLY A 345 -16.66 -14.71 -9.78
CA GLY A 345 -18.07 -14.82 -9.40
C GLY A 345 -18.84 -13.50 -9.25
N VAL A 346 -18.27 -12.36 -9.63
CA VAL A 346 -18.95 -11.05 -9.59
C VAL A 346 -20.04 -10.96 -10.67
N SER A 347 -21.27 -10.67 -10.27
CA SER A 347 -22.41 -10.56 -11.20
C SER A 347 -22.39 -9.22 -11.95
N LEU A 348 -22.00 -9.26 -13.23
CA LEU A 348 -21.91 -8.07 -14.10
C LEU A 348 -23.21 -7.77 -14.87
N ASP A 349 -24.24 -8.60 -14.74
CA ASP A 349 -25.52 -8.57 -15.47
C ASP A 349 -26.28 -7.23 -15.44
N LYS A 350 -26.01 -6.39 -14.42
CA LYS A 350 -26.66 -5.09 -14.20
C LYS A 350 -25.82 -3.90 -14.67
N ILE A 351 -24.58 -4.13 -15.08
CA ILE A 351 -23.62 -3.09 -15.44
C ILE A 351 -23.78 -2.74 -16.93
N LYS A 352 -24.56 -1.69 -17.20
CA LYS A 352 -25.04 -1.33 -18.54
C LYS A 352 -23.96 -1.02 -19.58
N TRP A 353 -22.72 -0.78 -19.16
CA TRP A 353 -21.59 -0.51 -20.04
C TRP A 353 -20.79 -1.78 -20.40
N ILE A 354 -21.22 -2.96 -19.95
CA ILE A 354 -20.57 -4.26 -20.26
C ILE A 354 -21.45 -5.05 -21.22
N GLU A 355 -20.86 -5.53 -22.33
CA GLU A 355 -21.47 -6.52 -23.20
C GLU A 355 -21.01 -7.93 -22.80
N LEU A 356 -21.96 -8.79 -22.43
CA LEU A 356 -21.70 -10.19 -22.09
C LEU A 356 -22.13 -11.12 -23.23
N GLN A 357 -21.21 -11.95 -23.72
CA GLN A 357 -21.49 -12.98 -24.73
C GLN A 357 -20.94 -14.33 -24.25
N ASP A 358 -21.74 -15.40 -24.35
CA ASP A 358 -21.35 -16.79 -24.07
C ASP A 358 -20.63 -17.00 -22.71
N GLY A 359 -21.03 -16.24 -21.68
CA GLY A 359 -20.46 -16.30 -20.33
C GLY A 359 -19.16 -15.52 -20.15
N LYS A 360 -18.82 -14.62 -21.06
CA LYS A 360 -17.62 -13.77 -21.04
C LYS A 360 -17.95 -12.30 -21.24
N VAL A 361 -17.04 -11.42 -20.82
CA VAL A 361 -17.02 -10.03 -21.28
C VAL A 361 -16.54 -10.01 -22.72
N ALA A 362 -17.40 -9.56 -23.63
CA ALA A 362 -17.13 -9.52 -25.06
C ALA A 362 -16.63 -8.13 -25.49
N ASP A 363 -17.25 -7.07 -24.97
CA ASP A 363 -16.81 -5.69 -25.15
C ASP A 363 -17.34 -4.78 -24.02
N ILE A 364 -16.95 -3.50 -24.04
CA ILE A 364 -17.51 -2.45 -23.18
C ILE A 364 -17.86 -1.17 -23.96
N ASP A 365 -18.91 -0.48 -23.52
CA ASP A 365 -19.16 0.93 -23.87
C ASP A 365 -18.16 1.78 -23.06
N PHE A 366 -17.00 2.06 -23.65
CA PHE A 366 -15.93 2.80 -22.98
C PHE A 366 -16.35 4.22 -22.56
N PRO A 367 -17.06 5.02 -23.38
CA PRO A 367 -17.65 6.28 -22.93
C PRO A 367 -18.60 6.16 -21.72
N ALA A 368 -19.43 5.12 -21.65
CA ALA A 368 -20.31 4.89 -20.50
C ALA A 368 -19.58 4.35 -19.27
N TYR A 369 -18.49 3.61 -19.45
CA TYR A 369 -17.56 3.24 -18.38
C TYR A 369 -16.87 4.47 -17.77
N VAL A 370 -16.36 5.39 -18.59
CA VAL A 370 -15.78 6.67 -18.12
C VAL A 370 -16.85 7.52 -17.40
N ALA A 371 -18.09 7.55 -17.91
CA ALA A 371 -19.21 8.21 -17.24
C ALA A 371 -19.50 7.62 -15.85
N TYR A 372 -19.40 6.29 -15.72
CA TYR A 372 -19.62 5.56 -14.46
C TYR A 372 -18.47 5.76 -13.46
N ALA A 373 -17.23 5.87 -13.93
CA ALA A 373 -16.08 6.19 -13.09
C ALA A 373 -16.19 7.61 -12.50
N THR A 374 -16.67 8.57 -13.29
CA THR A 374 -16.77 10.01 -13.00
C THR A 374 -15.42 10.71 -12.85
N ARG A 375 -15.31 11.95 -13.37
CA ARG A 375 -14.12 12.80 -13.18
C ARG A 375 -13.86 13.05 -11.68
N LYS A 376 -12.60 13.02 -11.24
CA LYS A 376 -12.22 13.38 -9.85
C LYS A 376 -11.68 14.82 -9.73
N LYS A 377 -10.88 15.24 -10.71
CA LYS A 377 -10.10 16.49 -10.69
C LYS A 377 -10.57 17.49 -11.76
N THR A 378 -10.46 18.77 -11.45
CA THR A 378 -10.63 19.88 -12.42
C THR A 378 -9.41 20.01 -13.33
N PRO A 379 -9.55 20.54 -14.55
CA PRO A 379 -8.41 20.85 -15.42
C PRO A 379 -7.69 22.15 -15.00
N PRO A 380 -6.34 22.21 -15.09
CA PRO A 380 -5.43 21.06 -15.16
C PRO A 380 -5.45 20.27 -13.84
N ALA A 381 -5.35 18.95 -13.95
CA ALA A 381 -5.49 17.97 -12.88
C ALA A 381 -4.23 17.81 -11.98
N PHE A 382 -3.09 18.33 -12.42
CA PHE A 382 -1.80 18.25 -11.73
C PHE A 382 -1.05 19.59 -11.75
N ASP A 383 -0.83 20.20 -12.91
CA ASP A 383 -0.20 21.52 -13.00
C ASP A 383 -1.24 22.64 -13.02
N SER A 384 -1.81 22.99 -11.87
CA SER A 384 -2.86 24.02 -11.81
C SER A 384 -2.34 25.40 -12.22
N THR A 385 -3.14 26.10 -13.04
CA THR A 385 -2.92 27.51 -13.41
C THR A 385 -2.90 28.47 -12.21
N LYS A 386 -3.39 28.01 -11.05
CA LYS A 386 -3.44 28.73 -9.76
C LYS A 386 -2.27 28.37 -8.83
N LEU A 387 -1.41 27.42 -9.19
CA LEU A 387 -0.29 26.92 -8.38
C LEU A 387 -0.72 26.36 -7.01
N ASP A 388 -1.87 25.68 -6.93
CA ASP A 388 -2.49 25.21 -5.68
C ASP A 388 -2.43 23.67 -5.46
N THR A 389 -1.75 22.91 -6.32
CA THR A 389 -1.65 21.44 -6.20
C THR A 389 -0.44 20.93 -5.39
N PRO A 390 -0.50 19.68 -4.89
CA PRO A 390 0.67 18.94 -4.40
C PRO A 390 1.86 18.95 -5.36
N GLU A 391 1.59 18.77 -6.66
CA GLU A 391 2.60 18.63 -7.71
C GLU A 391 3.27 19.98 -8.02
N ASN A 392 2.51 21.07 -8.04
CA ASN A 392 3.09 22.42 -8.12
C ASN A 392 4.04 22.69 -6.95
N GLN A 393 3.67 22.25 -5.74
CA GLN A 393 4.52 22.41 -4.56
C GLN A 393 5.76 21.47 -4.57
N LEU A 394 5.67 20.28 -5.17
CA LEU A 394 6.78 19.33 -5.34
C LEU A 394 7.90 19.92 -6.19
N PHE A 395 7.54 20.54 -7.33
CA PHE A 395 8.51 21.10 -8.28
C PHE A 395 9.08 22.46 -7.85
N GLY A 396 8.51 23.08 -6.82
CA GLY A 396 8.98 24.33 -6.21
C GLY A 396 10.44 24.34 -5.73
N ASN A 397 10.94 25.52 -5.39
CA ASN A 397 12.33 25.76 -4.97
C ASN A 397 12.37 26.70 -3.74
N LYS A 398 13.57 27.17 -3.34
CA LYS A 398 13.76 28.02 -2.15
C LYS A 398 13.29 29.47 -2.34
N GLN A 399 13.05 29.90 -3.59
CA GLN A 399 12.54 31.22 -3.95
C GLN A 399 11.02 31.18 -4.19
N ASN A 400 10.53 30.13 -4.85
CA ASN A 400 9.14 29.94 -5.25
C ASN A 400 8.64 28.59 -4.69
N GLU A 401 7.81 28.61 -3.64
CA GLU A 401 7.32 27.39 -2.97
C GLU A 401 6.56 26.43 -3.91
N TYR A 402 5.90 27.01 -4.92
CA TYR A 402 5.16 26.35 -5.99
C TYR A 402 5.71 26.80 -7.34
N GLN A 403 5.77 25.88 -8.33
CA GLN A 403 6.12 26.18 -9.72
C GLN A 403 5.26 25.36 -10.69
N HIS A 404 5.10 25.87 -11.91
CA HIS A 404 4.59 25.07 -13.03
C HIS A 404 5.63 24.04 -13.47
N PHE A 405 5.20 22.96 -14.09
CA PHE A 405 6.08 21.92 -14.66
C PHE A 405 5.71 21.56 -16.11
N THR A 406 4.61 22.13 -16.62
CA THR A 406 4.21 22.13 -18.02
C THR A 406 4.33 23.54 -18.60
N ARG A 407 4.56 23.66 -19.92
CA ARG A 407 4.49 24.97 -20.60
C ARG A 407 3.05 25.48 -20.73
N PHE A 408 2.09 24.56 -20.80
CA PHE A 408 0.67 24.88 -20.95
C PHE A 408 0.14 25.69 -19.75
N SER A 409 0.36 25.19 -18.54
CA SER A 409 -0.13 25.85 -17.33
C SER A 409 0.65 27.11 -16.98
N LEU A 410 1.90 27.24 -17.45
CA LEU A 410 2.62 28.52 -17.42
C LEU A 410 1.96 29.57 -18.33
N SER A 411 1.57 29.22 -19.57
CA SER A 411 0.91 30.17 -20.48
C SER A 411 -0.51 30.55 -20.05
N HIS A 412 -1.18 29.68 -19.31
CA HIS A 412 -2.51 29.92 -18.73
C HIS A 412 -2.48 30.30 -17.25
N GLY A 413 -1.29 30.50 -16.69
CA GLY A 413 -1.04 30.69 -15.27
C GLY A 413 -1.13 32.14 -14.80
N THR A 414 -0.92 32.34 -13.51
CA THR A 414 -0.88 33.69 -12.90
C THR A 414 0.36 34.46 -13.37
N GLU A 415 0.22 35.76 -13.65
CA GLU A 415 1.33 36.63 -14.06
C GLU A 415 2.45 36.64 -13.00
N GLY A 416 3.70 36.47 -13.43
CA GLY A 416 4.87 36.36 -12.55
C GLY A 416 5.12 34.95 -11.99
N SER A 417 4.32 33.95 -12.35
CA SER A 417 4.61 32.53 -12.13
C SER A 417 5.90 32.08 -12.85
N SER A 418 6.36 30.86 -12.55
CA SER A 418 7.59 30.33 -13.14
C SER A 418 7.52 28.82 -13.37
N LEU A 419 8.22 28.36 -14.41
CA LEU A 419 8.43 26.95 -14.72
C LEU A 419 9.59 26.40 -13.89
N ALA A 420 9.46 25.17 -13.40
CA ALA A 420 10.56 24.40 -12.85
C ALA A 420 11.60 24.08 -13.93
N ALA A 421 12.84 23.83 -13.51
CA ALA A 421 13.91 23.52 -14.44
C ALA A 421 13.69 22.14 -15.10
N ALA A 422 13.99 22.02 -16.40
CA ALA A 422 13.63 20.84 -17.21
C ALA A 422 14.37 19.57 -16.79
N ASP A 423 15.57 19.71 -16.23
CA ASP A 423 16.33 18.65 -15.55
C ASP A 423 15.60 18.11 -14.31
N ARG A 424 15.05 18.99 -13.47
CA ARG A 424 14.22 18.61 -12.31
C ARG A 424 12.93 17.89 -12.72
N ILE A 425 12.32 18.29 -13.83
CA ILE A 425 11.13 17.64 -14.37
C ILE A 425 11.50 16.23 -14.88
N LYS A 426 12.58 16.12 -15.68
CA LYS A 426 13.14 14.83 -16.13
C LYS A 426 13.38 13.87 -14.97
N LEU A 427 14.06 14.34 -13.91
CA LEU A 427 14.42 13.61 -12.70
C LEU A 427 13.25 12.99 -11.91
N MET A 428 12.00 13.35 -12.22
CA MET A 428 10.80 12.81 -11.57
C MET A 428 9.92 11.92 -12.48
N ASN A 429 10.32 11.70 -13.73
CA ASN A 429 9.53 10.92 -14.69
C ASN A 429 10.33 9.71 -15.23
N PRO A 430 9.93 8.45 -14.88
CA PRO A 430 10.67 7.24 -15.26
C PRO A 430 10.72 6.99 -16.78
N MET A 431 9.80 7.57 -17.55
CA MET A 431 9.74 7.43 -19.02
C MET A 431 11.00 7.96 -19.72
N ASN A 432 11.74 8.88 -19.09
CA ASN A 432 13.00 9.43 -19.61
C ASN A 432 14.19 8.45 -19.52
N TYR A 433 14.04 7.32 -18.83
CA TYR A 433 15.13 6.43 -18.43
C TYR A 433 14.95 4.98 -18.92
N ILE A 434 13.69 4.50 -18.98
CA ILE A 434 13.35 3.13 -19.38
C ILE A 434 13.78 2.85 -20.83
N GLY A 435 14.65 1.85 -21.00
CA GLY A 435 15.24 1.47 -22.30
C GLY A 435 16.34 2.42 -22.79
N THR A 436 16.97 3.18 -21.89
CA THR A 436 18.21 3.92 -22.20
C THR A 436 19.42 3.16 -21.68
N GLU A 437 20.58 3.29 -22.36
CA GLU A 437 21.87 2.77 -21.86
C GLU A 437 22.42 3.55 -20.65
N THR A 438 21.63 4.45 -20.05
CA THR A 438 22.06 5.34 -18.95
C THR A 438 21.58 4.91 -17.57
N SER A 439 20.74 3.87 -17.49
CA SER A 439 20.17 3.36 -16.25
C SER A 439 20.19 1.83 -16.22
N ASP A 440 20.67 1.27 -15.12
CA ASP A 440 20.47 -0.14 -14.76
C ASP A 440 19.02 -0.32 -14.28
N THR A 441 18.09 -0.35 -15.25
CA THR A 441 16.64 -0.50 -15.01
C THR A 441 16.34 -1.91 -14.50
N ALA A 442 15.54 -2.02 -13.44
CA ALA A 442 15.22 -3.28 -12.79
C ALA A 442 14.56 -4.29 -13.77
N PRO A 443 14.90 -5.59 -13.71
CA PRO A 443 14.37 -6.59 -14.65
C PRO A 443 12.87 -6.91 -14.47
N PHE A 444 12.35 -6.87 -13.24
CA PHE A 444 10.99 -7.36 -12.92
C PHE A 444 10.07 -6.26 -12.36
N TRP A 445 8.86 -6.16 -12.92
CA TRP A 445 7.89 -5.13 -12.57
C TRP A 445 6.51 -5.73 -12.28
N ARG A 446 5.90 -5.27 -11.19
CA ARG A 446 4.51 -5.51 -10.82
C ARG A 446 3.81 -4.17 -10.66
N ILE A 447 2.92 -3.87 -11.60
CA ILE A 447 2.16 -2.61 -11.61
C ILE A 447 0.68 -2.96 -11.39
N ARG A 448 -0.01 -2.16 -10.59
CA ARG A 448 -1.46 -2.22 -10.41
C ARG A 448 -2.02 -0.80 -10.43
N HIS A 449 -3.17 -0.59 -11.05
CA HIS A 449 -3.93 0.66 -10.93
C HIS A 449 -5.41 0.30 -10.89
N GLY A 450 -6.16 0.82 -9.92
CA GLY A 450 -7.54 0.40 -9.73
C GLY A 450 -8.43 0.71 -10.94
N ALA A 451 -9.32 -0.20 -11.34
CA ALA A 451 -10.23 0.00 -12.47
C ALA A 451 -11.28 1.10 -12.24
N ILE A 452 -11.37 1.64 -11.01
CA ILE A 452 -12.10 2.89 -10.69
C ILE A 452 -11.20 3.91 -9.94
N ASP A 453 -9.88 3.78 -10.05
CA ASP A 453 -8.93 4.81 -9.60
C ASP A 453 -8.79 5.90 -10.65
N ARG A 454 -9.07 7.13 -10.22
CA ARG A 454 -9.27 8.33 -11.04
C ARG A 454 -8.40 9.50 -10.56
N ASP A 455 -7.38 9.22 -9.75
CA ASP A 455 -6.39 10.21 -9.31
C ASP A 455 -5.37 10.53 -10.41
N THR A 456 -5.20 9.61 -11.37
CA THR A 456 -4.63 9.86 -12.70
C THR A 456 -5.43 9.10 -13.77
N SER A 457 -5.10 9.33 -15.04
CA SER A 457 -5.67 8.62 -16.18
C SER A 457 -5.14 7.20 -16.28
N LEU A 458 -5.99 6.23 -16.68
CA LEU A 458 -5.59 4.85 -16.97
C LEU A 458 -4.45 4.77 -18.00
N ALA A 459 -4.35 5.77 -18.89
CA ALA A 459 -3.27 5.84 -19.86
C ALA A 459 -1.88 5.91 -19.21
N ILE A 460 -1.72 6.50 -18.02
CA ILE A 460 -0.40 6.66 -17.36
C ILE A 460 0.24 5.31 -16.97
N PRO A 461 -0.42 4.43 -16.17
CA PRO A 461 0.13 3.10 -15.87
C PRO A 461 0.18 2.19 -17.10
N VAL A 462 -0.75 2.33 -18.08
CA VAL A 462 -0.69 1.58 -19.34
C VAL A 462 0.53 1.97 -20.18
N ILE A 463 0.84 3.26 -20.30
CA ILE A 463 2.06 3.78 -20.97
C ILE A 463 3.31 3.23 -20.31
N LEU A 464 3.39 3.28 -18.97
CA LEU A 464 4.53 2.76 -18.21
C LEU A 464 4.74 1.26 -18.46
N ALA A 465 3.68 0.45 -18.30
CA ALA A 465 3.73 -0.99 -18.49
C ALA A 465 4.05 -1.40 -19.93
N THR A 466 3.50 -0.69 -20.91
CA THR A 466 3.72 -0.94 -22.34
C THR A 466 5.14 -0.57 -22.74
N ARG A 467 5.63 0.62 -22.34
CA ARG A 467 7.02 1.05 -22.58
C ARG A 467 8.03 0.04 -22.04
N LEU A 468 7.85 -0.41 -20.80
CA LEU A 468 8.71 -1.42 -20.17
C LEU A 468 8.78 -2.71 -21.01
N ARG A 469 7.63 -3.21 -21.49
CA ARG A 469 7.56 -4.41 -22.36
C ARG A 469 8.23 -4.17 -23.72
N ASN A 470 8.00 -3.02 -24.37
CA ASN A 470 8.67 -2.69 -25.64
C ASN A 470 10.19 -2.58 -25.48
N THR A 471 10.69 -2.31 -24.27
CA THR A 471 12.12 -2.29 -23.94
C THR A 471 12.66 -3.59 -23.32
N GLY A 472 11.84 -4.65 -23.26
CA GLY A 472 12.28 -6.01 -22.92
C GLY A 472 12.24 -6.42 -21.43
N TYR A 473 11.61 -5.63 -20.55
CA TYR A 473 11.47 -5.96 -19.12
C TYR A 473 10.26 -6.87 -18.85
N GLU A 474 10.31 -7.70 -17.80
CA GLU A 474 9.16 -8.51 -17.38
C GLU A 474 8.15 -7.67 -16.59
N VAL A 475 6.90 -7.61 -17.07
CA VAL A 475 5.86 -6.74 -16.49
C VAL A 475 4.55 -7.50 -16.24
N ASP A 476 4.30 -7.80 -14.97
CA ASP A 476 2.97 -8.13 -14.44
C ASP A 476 2.19 -6.81 -14.26
N PHE A 477 1.23 -6.53 -15.14
CA PHE A 477 0.37 -5.36 -15.05
C PHE A 477 -1.08 -5.71 -15.34
N THR A 478 -1.97 -5.27 -14.45
CA THR A 478 -3.43 -5.39 -14.56
C THR A 478 -4.10 -4.13 -14.01
N LEU A 479 -5.38 -3.94 -14.35
CA LEU A 479 -6.27 -2.99 -13.68
C LEU A 479 -7.25 -3.76 -12.76
N PRO A 480 -7.05 -3.85 -11.44
CA PRO A 480 -7.94 -4.64 -10.58
C PRO A 480 -9.36 -4.07 -10.49
N TRP A 481 -10.36 -4.95 -10.61
CA TRP A 481 -11.77 -4.61 -10.70
C TRP A 481 -12.32 -3.93 -9.43
N ASP A 482 -13.15 -2.89 -9.60
CA ASP A 482 -13.80 -2.10 -8.53
C ASP A 482 -12.84 -1.52 -7.47
N VAL A 483 -11.52 -1.57 -7.71
CA VAL A 483 -10.51 -1.02 -6.80
C VAL A 483 -10.39 0.51 -7.01
N PRO A 484 -10.50 1.32 -5.94
CA PRO A 484 -10.30 2.77 -5.97
C PRO A 484 -8.81 3.13 -5.80
N HIS A 485 -8.50 4.39 -5.47
CA HIS A 485 -7.13 4.83 -5.20
C HIS A 485 -6.57 4.22 -3.90
N SER A 486 -5.90 3.09 -4.02
CA SER A 486 -5.29 2.32 -2.93
C SER A 486 -4.14 1.43 -3.44
N GLY A 487 -3.49 0.74 -2.51
CA GLY A 487 -2.48 -0.29 -2.77
C GLY A 487 -2.47 -1.32 -1.64
N ASP A 488 -1.53 -2.26 -1.69
CA ASP A 488 -1.36 -3.33 -0.68
C ASP A 488 -2.64 -4.16 -0.40
N TYR A 489 -3.56 -4.24 -1.37
CA TYR A 489 -4.82 -4.99 -1.27
C TYR A 489 -4.73 -6.43 -1.79
N ASP A 490 -3.70 -6.76 -2.58
CA ASP A 490 -3.47 -8.09 -3.17
C ASP A 490 -2.12 -8.69 -2.70
N LEU A 491 -1.78 -8.49 -1.41
CA LEU A 491 -0.50 -8.91 -0.83
C LEU A 491 -0.15 -10.40 -1.02
N PRO A 492 -1.06 -11.38 -0.92
CA PRO A 492 -0.74 -12.76 -1.24
C PRO A 492 -0.29 -12.92 -2.70
N GLN A 493 -0.92 -12.21 -3.64
CA GLN A 493 -0.56 -12.18 -5.05
C GLN A 493 0.74 -11.38 -5.31
N LEU A 494 1.09 -10.41 -4.45
CA LEU A 494 2.39 -9.74 -4.46
C LEU A 494 3.51 -10.70 -4.03
N PHE A 495 3.38 -11.34 -2.86
CA PHE A 495 4.44 -12.22 -2.35
C PHE A 495 4.62 -13.48 -3.20
N ASN A 496 3.55 -14.07 -3.73
CA ASN A 496 3.64 -15.14 -4.73
C ASN A 496 4.39 -14.70 -6.01
N TRP A 497 4.25 -13.45 -6.43
CA TRP A 497 5.02 -12.89 -7.55
C TRP A 497 6.50 -12.69 -7.17
N ILE A 498 6.79 -12.16 -5.97
CA ILE A 498 8.17 -12.01 -5.47
C ILE A 498 8.88 -13.37 -5.41
N GLU A 499 8.24 -14.42 -4.89
CA GLU A 499 8.81 -15.78 -4.87
C GLU A 499 9.13 -16.31 -6.28
N LYS A 500 8.23 -16.07 -7.23
CA LYS A 500 8.41 -16.47 -8.63
C LYS A 500 9.63 -15.79 -9.24
N VAL A 501 9.76 -14.47 -9.12
CA VAL A 501 10.86 -13.72 -9.76
C VAL A 501 12.19 -13.91 -9.03
N THR A 502 12.19 -14.03 -7.70
CA THR A 502 13.43 -14.22 -6.89
C THR A 502 13.99 -15.65 -6.89
N GLY A 503 13.28 -16.59 -7.53
CA GLY A 503 13.69 -18.00 -7.65
C GLY A 503 13.51 -18.83 -6.37
N ALA A 504 12.54 -18.47 -5.51
CA ALA A 504 12.34 -19.12 -4.22
C ALA A 504 11.77 -20.56 -4.31
N ASN A 505 11.22 -20.95 -5.46
CA ASN A 505 10.56 -22.24 -5.66
C ASN A 505 11.49 -23.31 -6.26
N GLU A 506 12.08 -24.14 -5.40
CA GLU A 506 12.20 -25.61 -5.59
C GLU A 506 12.78 -26.33 -4.36
N ALA A 507 13.49 -25.63 -3.47
CA ALA A 507 14.05 -26.21 -2.26
C ALA A 507 13.07 -26.12 -1.07
N SER A 508 12.60 -27.28 -0.59
CA SER A 508 11.77 -27.42 0.62
C SER A 508 10.42 -26.70 0.61
N ALA A 509 9.50 -27.17 -0.26
CA ALA A 509 8.06 -27.02 -0.03
C ALA A 509 7.62 -27.85 1.20
N SER A 510 7.99 -27.41 2.41
CA SER A 510 7.40 -27.89 3.65
C SER A 510 5.91 -27.59 3.66
N LYS A 511 5.07 -28.57 4.03
CA LYS A 511 3.62 -28.36 4.23
C LYS A 511 3.42 -27.10 5.09
N PRO A 512 2.59 -26.13 4.68
CA PRO A 512 2.54 -24.83 5.34
C PRO A 512 2.17 -25.00 6.82
N LEU A 513 2.86 -24.24 7.69
CA LEU A 513 2.69 -24.31 9.14
C LEU A 513 1.29 -23.84 9.59
N PHE A 514 0.60 -23.09 8.73
CA PHE A 514 -0.74 -22.58 8.92
C PHE A 514 -1.60 -22.92 7.70
N GLU A 515 -2.83 -23.38 7.91
CA GLU A 515 -3.79 -23.65 6.84
C GLU A 515 -4.85 -22.55 6.83
N LYS A 516 -5.14 -21.96 5.65
CA LYS A 516 -6.20 -20.95 5.51
C LYS A 516 -7.55 -21.58 5.89
N GLN A 517 -8.21 -21.00 6.88
CA GLN A 517 -9.44 -21.52 7.46
C GLN A 517 -10.55 -20.48 7.36
N PHE A 518 -11.70 -20.86 6.82
CA PHE A 518 -12.87 -20.00 6.75
C PHE A 518 -13.65 -20.00 8.08
N SER A 519 -14.42 -18.96 8.31
CA SER A 519 -15.39 -18.88 9.40
C SER A 519 -16.64 -18.17 8.91
N LEU A 520 -17.81 -18.56 9.42
CA LEU A 520 -19.04 -17.80 9.22
C LEU A 520 -18.92 -16.40 9.83
N ASN A 521 -19.44 -15.40 9.13
CA ASN A 521 -19.64 -14.05 9.65
C ASN A 521 -21.09 -13.88 10.17
N LEU A 522 -21.42 -12.72 10.74
CA LEU A 522 -22.77 -12.45 11.28
C LEU A 522 -23.86 -12.43 10.19
N GLU A 523 -23.55 -11.97 8.98
CA GLU A 523 -24.50 -11.86 7.87
C GLU A 523 -24.90 -13.24 7.33
N ALA A 524 -23.93 -14.10 7.00
CA ALA A 524 -24.17 -15.49 6.62
C ALA A 524 -24.90 -16.26 7.73
N THR A 525 -24.58 -15.96 9.00
CA THR A 525 -25.27 -16.50 10.17
C THR A 525 -26.74 -16.07 10.25
N GLN A 526 -27.06 -14.81 9.96
CA GLN A 526 -28.43 -14.31 9.89
C GLN A 526 -29.21 -14.91 8.72
N MET A 527 -28.56 -15.13 7.56
CA MET A 527 -29.15 -15.85 6.42
C MET A 527 -29.50 -17.30 6.78
N LEU A 528 -28.57 -18.03 7.41
CA LEU A 528 -28.78 -19.40 7.89
C LEU A 528 -29.97 -19.51 8.85
N ILE A 529 -30.05 -18.61 9.84
CA ILE A 529 -31.16 -18.58 10.81
C ILE A 529 -32.48 -18.22 10.12
N SER A 530 -32.49 -17.22 9.22
CA SER A 530 -33.70 -16.80 8.48
C SER A 530 -34.25 -17.92 7.59
N ALA A 531 -33.38 -18.66 6.90
CA ALA A 531 -33.77 -19.82 6.09
C ALA A 531 -34.36 -20.94 6.95
N ALA A 532 -33.73 -21.26 8.09
CA ALA A 532 -34.23 -22.26 9.03
C ALA A 532 -35.61 -21.89 9.61
N GLN A 533 -35.80 -20.61 10.00
CA GLN A 533 -37.10 -20.12 10.47
C GLN A 533 -38.18 -20.21 9.39
N SER A 534 -37.89 -19.76 8.17
CA SER A 534 -38.85 -19.84 7.05
C SER A 534 -39.27 -21.28 6.76
N LYS A 535 -38.33 -22.23 6.77
CA LYS A 535 -38.63 -23.66 6.58
C LYS A 535 -39.43 -24.24 7.75
N ALA A 536 -39.12 -23.86 8.99
CA ALA A 536 -39.89 -24.26 10.17
C ALA A 536 -41.35 -23.76 10.11
N GLU A 537 -41.59 -22.53 9.63
CA GLU A 537 -42.95 -21.99 9.48
C GLU A 537 -43.75 -22.71 8.39
N GLN A 538 -43.14 -23.04 7.25
CA GLN A 538 -43.76 -23.88 6.22
C GLN A 538 -44.17 -25.28 6.76
N MET A 539 -43.41 -25.80 7.73
CA MET A 539 -43.65 -27.09 8.39
C MET A 539 -44.54 -26.98 9.65
N GLY A 540 -45.01 -25.78 10.01
CA GLY A 540 -45.81 -25.53 11.22
C GLY A 540 -45.06 -25.73 12.54
N ALA A 541 -43.73 -25.79 12.52
CA ALA A 541 -42.87 -25.97 13.67
C ALA A 541 -42.50 -24.62 14.34
N LYS A 542 -42.09 -24.67 15.61
CA LYS A 542 -41.47 -23.54 16.33
C LYS A 542 -40.18 -24.00 16.97
N ILE A 543 -39.06 -23.44 16.52
CA ILE A 543 -37.70 -23.92 16.78
C ILE A 543 -36.84 -22.91 17.55
N SER A 544 -35.76 -23.41 18.14
CA SER A 544 -34.51 -22.68 18.31
C SER A 544 -33.55 -23.02 17.16
N ALA A 545 -32.81 -22.02 16.70
CA ALA A 545 -31.70 -22.15 15.76
C ALA A 545 -30.43 -21.55 16.38
N ALA A 546 -29.34 -22.30 16.33
CA ALA A 546 -28.02 -21.90 16.80
C ALA A 546 -27.01 -22.01 15.65
N VAL A 547 -26.12 -21.04 15.51
CA VAL A 547 -25.02 -21.08 14.53
C VAL A 547 -23.70 -20.88 15.27
N VAL A 548 -22.74 -21.75 14.99
CA VAL A 548 -21.40 -21.76 15.60
C VAL A 548 -20.30 -21.56 14.57
N ASP A 549 -19.16 -21.04 15.02
CA ASP A 549 -17.91 -21.06 14.25
C ASP A 549 -17.40 -22.52 14.08
N ARG A 550 -16.36 -22.69 13.28
CA ARG A 550 -15.67 -23.98 13.07
C ARG A 550 -15.11 -24.62 14.35
N SER A 551 -15.02 -23.87 15.44
CA SER A 551 -14.48 -24.28 16.75
C SER A 551 -15.59 -24.66 17.74
N GLY A 552 -16.87 -24.48 17.38
CA GLY A 552 -18.02 -24.71 18.23
C GLY A 552 -18.46 -23.50 19.09
N ASN A 553 -17.85 -22.33 18.90
CA ASN A 553 -18.24 -21.09 19.59
C ASN A 553 -19.52 -20.52 18.98
N LEU A 554 -20.49 -20.13 19.82
CA LEU A 554 -21.77 -19.57 19.37
C LEU A 554 -21.59 -18.17 18.75
N ILE A 555 -21.96 -18.02 17.48
CA ILE A 555 -21.98 -16.74 16.75
C ILE A 555 -23.33 -16.04 16.96
N ALA A 556 -24.43 -16.76 16.73
CA ALA A 556 -25.77 -16.26 16.99
C ALA A 556 -26.74 -17.38 17.37
N PHE A 557 -27.84 -16.97 18.00
CA PHE A 557 -28.92 -17.85 18.45
C PHE A 557 -30.25 -17.11 18.38
N GLU A 558 -31.27 -17.74 17.81
CA GLU A 558 -32.65 -17.25 17.84
C GLU A 558 -33.63 -18.35 18.20
N ARG A 559 -34.67 -18.01 18.97
CA ARG A 559 -35.74 -18.93 19.36
C ARG A 559 -37.10 -18.30 19.04
N MET A 560 -37.86 -18.99 18.19
CA MET A 560 -39.20 -18.57 17.79
C MET A 560 -40.17 -18.53 18.98
N ASP A 561 -41.13 -17.62 18.94
CA ASP A 561 -42.22 -17.62 19.92
C ASP A 561 -43.02 -18.92 19.88
N GLY A 562 -43.30 -19.46 21.07
CA GLY A 562 -43.89 -20.79 21.25
C GLY A 562 -42.89 -21.97 21.27
N ALA A 563 -41.63 -21.78 20.87
CA ALA A 563 -40.62 -22.84 20.96
C ALA A 563 -40.21 -23.10 22.43
N SER A 564 -40.17 -24.38 22.82
CA SER A 564 -39.93 -24.83 24.20
C SER A 564 -38.52 -24.48 24.70
N LEU A 565 -38.38 -24.12 25.98
CA LEU A 565 -37.09 -23.73 26.57
C LEU A 565 -36.00 -24.82 26.50
N VAL A 566 -36.38 -26.10 26.44
CA VAL A 566 -35.43 -27.22 26.28
C VAL A 566 -34.65 -27.16 24.95
N THR A 567 -35.20 -26.46 23.94
CA THR A 567 -34.59 -26.38 22.60
C THR A 567 -33.33 -25.52 22.55
N ILE A 568 -33.08 -24.67 23.56
CA ILE A 568 -31.95 -23.72 23.58
C ILE A 568 -30.61 -24.46 23.58
N GLU A 569 -30.30 -25.15 24.67
CA GLU A 569 -29.06 -25.93 24.82
C GLU A 569 -28.97 -27.08 23.81
N VAL A 570 -30.11 -27.65 23.40
CA VAL A 570 -30.14 -28.72 22.40
C VAL A 570 -29.77 -28.20 21.01
N ALA A 571 -30.25 -27.03 20.58
CA ALA A 571 -29.83 -26.43 19.30
C ALA A 571 -28.33 -26.08 19.32
N ILE A 572 -27.85 -25.45 20.39
CA ILE A 572 -26.43 -25.09 20.56
C ILE A 572 -25.54 -26.34 20.56
N GLY A 573 -25.91 -27.37 21.33
CA GLY A 573 -25.17 -28.62 21.40
C GLY A 573 -25.16 -29.41 20.09
N LYS A 574 -26.26 -29.39 19.32
CA LYS A 574 -26.32 -29.97 17.96
C LYS A 574 -25.38 -29.23 16.99
N ALA A 575 -25.37 -27.90 17.02
CA ALA A 575 -24.48 -27.09 16.18
C ALA A 575 -23.00 -27.40 16.52
N ASN A 576 -22.65 -27.35 17.80
CA ASN A 576 -21.31 -27.63 18.30
C ASN A 576 -20.85 -29.08 17.95
N THR A 577 -21.76 -30.06 18.09
CA THR A 577 -21.53 -31.45 17.64
C THR A 577 -21.18 -31.51 16.16
N ALA A 578 -21.95 -30.84 15.30
CA ALA A 578 -21.70 -30.88 13.86
C ALA A 578 -20.39 -30.16 13.46
N ALA A 579 -20.01 -29.08 14.16
CA ALA A 579 -18.73 -28.41 13.98
C ALA A 579 -17.55 -29.30 14.41
N GLN A 580 -17.56 -29.86 15.63
CA GLN A 580 -16.47 -30.71 16.14
C GLN A 580 -16.22 -31.96 15.29
N LEU A 581 -17.25 -32.48 14.62
CA LEU A 581 -17.17 -33.67 13.78
C LEU A 581 -16.90 -33.38 12.30
N GLY A 582 -17.14 -32.15 11.83
CA GLY A 582 -17.27 -31.85 10.40
C GLY A 582 -18.39 -32.65 9.72
N ALA A 583 -19.39 -33.10 10.47
CA ALA A 583 -20.36 -34.08 9.99
C ALA A 583 -21.73 -33.94 10.69
N PRO A 584 -22.85 -34.34 10.03
CA PRO A 584 -24.18 -34.25 10.62
C PRO A 584 -24.29 -34.96 11.99
N SER A 585 -24.93 -34.31 12.97
CA SER A 585 -25.08 -34.85 14.33
C SER A 585 -25.93 -36.13 14.38
N SER A 586 -26.71 -36.40 13.33
CA SER A 586 -27.46 -37.64 13.11
C SER A 586 -26.58 -38.89 13.07
N LEU A 587 -25.30 -38.77 12.67
CA LEU A 587 -24.36 -39.89 12.71
C LEU A 587 -24.15 -40.43 14.13
N PHE A 588 -24.10 -39.55 15.13
CA PHE A 588 -23.94 -39.95 16.53
C PHE A 588 -25.22 -40.57 17.12
N GLU A 589 -26.39 -40.06 16.75
CA GLU A 589 -27.68 -40.67 17.12
C GLU A 589 -27.77 -42.10 16.55
N ASN A 590 -27.41 -42.28 15.27
CA ASN A 590 -27.37 -43.58 14.61
C ASN A 590 -26.38 -44.54 15.29
N MET A 591 -25.15 -44.13 15.56
CA MET A 591 -24.15 -44.97 16.23
C MET A 591 -24.65 -45.50 17.59
N ILE A 592 -25.32 -44.65 18.38
CA ILE A 592 -25.87 -45.05 19.69
C ILE A 592 -27.04 -46.01 19.53
N ASN A 593 -27.95 -45.75 18.58
CA ASN A 593 -29.08 -46.62 18.26
C ASN A 593 -28.65 -47.99 17.70
N GLU A 594 -27.52 -48.04 16.98
CA GLU A 594 -26.85 -49.25 16.50
C GLU A 594 -26.05 -50.00 17.61
N GLY A 595 -26.06 -49.48 18.84
CA GLY A 595 -25.51 -50.14 20.03
C GLY A 595 -24.15 -49.61 20.51
N GLN A 596 -23.59 -48.58 19.89
CA GLN A 596 -22.34 -47.93 20.33
C GLN A 596 -22.60 -46.95 21.49
N THR A 597 -23.29 -47.41 22.53
CA THR A 597 -23.75 -46.58 23.67
C THR A 597 -22.62 -45.93 24.46
N ALA A 598 -21.38 -46.39 24.32
CA ALA A 598 -20.18 -45.74 24.85
C ALA A 598 -19.99 -44.31 24.31
N MET A 599 -20.52 -43.97 23.12
CA MET A 599 -20.43 -42.62 22.55
C MET A 599 -21.15 -41.55 23.41
N LEU A 600 -22.01 -41.95 24.35
CA LEU A 600 -22.60 -41.07 25.36
C LEU A 600 -21.58 -40.48 26.35
N THR A 601 -20.34 -40.98 26.41
CA THR A 601 -19.30 -40.42 27.29
C THR A 601 -18.36 -39.43 26.59
N VAL A 602 -18.60 -39.07 25.33
CA VAL A 602 -17.79 -38.08 24.60
C VAL A 602 -18.13 -36.66 25.09
N PRO A 603 -17.17 -35.90 25.67
CA PRO A 603 -17.46 -34.57 26.21
C PRO A 603 -17.93 -33.58 25.13
N GLY A 604 -18.89 -32.72 25.47
CA GLY A 604 -19.35 -31.62 24.61
C GLY A 604 -20.30 -31.99 23.47
N ILE A 605 -20.60 -33.29 23.28
CA ILE A 605 -21.46 -33.77 22.19
C ILE A 605 -22.91 -33.95 22.65
N VAL A 606 -23.86 -33.52 21.79
CA VAL A 606 -25.29 -33.80 21.90
C VAL A 606 -25.68 -34.73 20.74
N PRO A 607 -25.83 -36.05 20.97
CA PRO A 607 -26.05 -37.03 19.93
C PRO A 607 -27.53 -37.10 19.52
N LEU A 608 -28.02 -35.97 18.98
CA LEU A 608 -29.37 -35.83 18.43
C LEU A 608 -29.26 -35.21 17.03
N GLN A 609 -29.94 -35.76 16.04
CA GLN A 609 -30.00 -35.26 14.66
C GLN A 609 -30.59 -33.83 14.59
N GLY A 610 -30.15 -33.02 13.62
CA GLY A 610 -30.50 -31.59 13.54
C GLY A 610 -29.33 -30.61 13.61
N GLY A 611 -28.10 -31.09 13.75
CA GLY A 611 -26.86 -30.33 13.53
C GLY A 611 -26.27 -30.65 12.17
N ILE A 612 -25.94 -29.62 11.38
CA ILE A 612 -25.39 -29.74 10.02
C ILE A 612 -24.13 -28.84 9.91
N PRO A 613 -22.99 -29.37 9.45
CA PRO A 613 -21.78 -28.57 9.21
C PRO A 613 -21.95 -27.69 7.97
N ILE A 614 -21.38 -26.48 8.01
CA ILE A 614 -21.30 -25.57 6.87
C ILE A 614 -19.86 -25.58 6.33
N TYR A 615 -19.73 -25.91 5.05
CA TYR A 615 -18.48 -25.94 4.32
C TYR A 615 -18.36 -24.74 3.38
N HIS A 616 -17.14 -24.35 3.05
CA HIS A 616 -16.83 -23.45 1.95
C HIS A 616 -15.48 -23.84 1.33
N GLN A 617 -15.43 -24.00 0.01
CA GLN A 617 -14.24 -24.48 -0.73
C GLN A 617 -13.64 -25.77 -0.12
N GLY A 618 -14.49 -26.69 0.35
CA GLY A 618 -14.09 -27.96 0.98
C GLY A 618 -13.56 -27.86 2.42
N SER A 619 -13.48 -26.66 3.01
CA SER A 619 -13.10 -26.44 4.41
C SER A 619 -14.29 -26.11 5.30
N LEU A 620 -14.27 -26.58 6.53
CA LEU A 620 -15.34 -26.33 7.51
C LEU A 620 -15.31 -24.86 7.98
N ALA A 621 -16.40 -24.13 7.77
CA ALA A 621 -16.56 -22.74 8.18
C ALA A 621 -17.37 -22.58 9.48
N GLY A 622 -18.18 -23.57 9.84
CA GLY A 622 -19.03 -23.54 11.03
C GLY A 622 -20.09 -24.63 11.01
N ALA A 623 -21.16 -24.46 11.78
CA ALA A 623 -22.31 -25.36 11.75
C ALA A 623 -23.61 -24.66 12.20
N ILE A 624 -24.75 -25.17 11.72
CA ILE A 624 -26.09 -24.81 12.22
C ILE A 624 -26.69 -25.98 13.01
N GLY A 625 -27.39 -25.67 14.11
CA GLY A 625 -28.12 -26.64 14.92
C GLY A 625 -29.55 -26.18 15.18
N ILE A 626 -30.51 -27.06 14.90
CA ILE A 626 -31.96 -26.80 15.00
C ILE A 626 -32.57 -27.68 16.08
N SER A 627 -33.47 -27.13 16.89
CA SER A 627 -34.29 -27.91 17.81
C SER A 627 -35.70 -27.35 17.97
N GLY A 628 -36.72 -28.19 17.78
CA GLY A 628 -38.11 -27.86 18.14
C GLY A 628 -39.20 -28.73 17.49
N SER A 629 -38.82 -29.67 16.61
CA SER A 629 -39.73 -30.61 15.98
C SER A 629 -39.35 -32.07 16.32
N SER A 630 -39.71 -33.03 15.47
CA SER A 630 -39.04 -34.34 15.48
C SER A 630 -37.58 -34.19 15.05
N GLY A 631 -36.72 -35.17 15.38
CA GLY A 631 -35.34 -35.16 14.92
C GLY A 631 -35.23 -35.07 13.38
N GLU A 632 -36.02 -35.88 12.67
CA GLU A 632 -36.05 -35.88 11.19
C GLU A 632 -36.38 -34.48 10.63
N ASN A 633 -37.33 -33.78 11.25
CA ASN A 633 -37.71 -32.42 10.87
C ASN A 633 -36.65 -31.38 11.24
N ASP A 634 -36.07 -31.46 12.46
CA ASP A 634 -34.94 -30.60 12.86
C ASP A 634 -33.78 -30.75 11.88
N ASN A 635 -33.48 -31.99 11.44
CA ASN A 635 -32.44 -32.29 10.46
C ASN A 635 -32.80 -31.79 9.05
N LEU A 636 -34.06 -31.94 8.61
CA LEU A 636 -34.51 -31.39 7.33
C LEU A 636 -34.42 -29.86 7.28
N ILE A 637 -34.84 -29.17 8.35
CA ILE A 637 -34.76 -27.71 8.46
C ILE A 637 -33.31 -27.23 8.46
N ALA A 638 -32.41 -27.92 9.20
CA ALA A 638 -30.99 -27.63 9.22
C ALA A 638 -30.33 -27.82 7.84
N SER A 639 -30.67 -28.91 7.13
CA SER A 639 -30.14 -29.21 5.80
C SER A 639 -30.62 -28.21 4.74
N GLU A 640 -31.89 -27.80 4.79
CA GLU A 640 -32.41 -26.78 3.88
C GLU A 640 -31.70 -25.43 4.10
N ALA A 641 -31.53 -25.00 5.35
CA ALA A 641 -30.82 -23.77 5.67
C ALA A 641 -29.35 -23.81 5.22
N ALA A 642 -28.67 -24.95 5.40
CA ALA A 642 -27.31 -25.16 4.95
C ALA A 642 -27.15 -25.20 3.41
N SER A 643 -28.21 -25.52 2.66
CA SER A 643 -28.14 -25.71 1.20
C SER A 643 -27.71 -24.46 0.42
N PHE A 644 -27.92 -23.26 0.98
CA PHE A 644 -27.42 -21.99 0.43
C PHE A 644 -25.89 -21.84 0.43
N PHE A 645 -25.17 -22.75 1.11
CA PHE A 645 -23.71 -22.74 1.28
C PHE A 645 -23.09 -24.08 0.83
N ALA A 646 -23.73 -24.79 -0.11
CA ALA A 646 -23.36 -26.15 -0.52
C ALA A 646 -22.52 -26.22 -1.83
N GLU A 647 -22.00 -25.08 -2.30
CA GLU A 647 -21.09 -24.95 -3.45
C GLU A 647 -19.73 -24.34 -3.01
#